data_AF-A0A9E3ZCL3-F1
#
_entry.id   AF-A0A9E3ZCL3-F1
#
_cell.length_a   1.000
_cell.length_b   1.000
_cell.length_c   1.000
_cell.angle_alpha   90.00
_cell.angle_beta   90.00
_cell.angle_gamma   90.00
#
_symmetry.space_group_name_H-M   'P 1'
#
loop_
_entity.id
_entity.type
_entity.pdbx_description
1 polymer ?
#
loop_
_entity_poly.entity_id
_entity_poly.type
_entity_poly.pdbx_seq_one_letter_code
_entity_poly.pdbx_strand_id
1 'polypeptide(L)'
;MIAETVEQRPRADRPKPAAAPQPAPERYTGDLPALKKRGRLRILIPANVGGEFYLPREGWPVEAQHEAAENFARRHGMTPELVPVPRFADMIPWLLDGRGDLIAANLTVTERRREQIAFSVPITTVRQQVLVASTQQAIKAVADLAGKRVMLDPSSSFWERLQDLQSEYPDIELVARPAEMSDEEELDEVAAGRVDATIRDSNVASMYLSYRDDLRGAFDLRGVDDIAWGLRPGGRKLRAALNKYLHLEFLADGRQVDADADWDGILKRRVLRVVMPNNSASYFLHRGELQGFEYELAKAFADANRLRLEVLVPENHEQLLSWLVEGRADIAAGFLDPDALPDAFAGEVEFSRPYHFAPRHLVARSGDTIDKLEDLAGRSVAVRRFSAYWNDLQALQAQGVDFELRAMPDDTETEELVALVASGEIDLTVADGHVLDIELARGLPVKSAFLLSEERPHAVAVRNGSTKLRGELDAFIKKEYRGLVYNILYKKYFTNRSNVRSLAEGRIGQNGTHGKNGLSPFDDLIRKYAERYGFDWRLITAQMFEESRFDPKAESFAGARGLMQVLPRTARFMGFEALEKPEDGIHAGIKYLDWVRNRFEDSLPFNERMWFSLAAYNAGHGHVSDARRLARQEGLDGDIWFGNTEKAMLLLSKKRYASKARYGYVRGIEPVSYVRDIRMRYRAYADITERRLSASVAPESIAHDSPAAAQGG
;
A
#
# COMPACT_ATOMS: atom_id res chain seq x y z
N MET A 1 3.84 12.69 -76.52
CA MET A 1 2.41 13.04 -76.45
C MET A 1 1.65 11.76 -76.18
N ILE A 2 0.80 11.77 -75.13
CA ILE A 2 -0.12 10.71 -74.70
C ILE A 2 0.59 9.42 -74.22
N ALA A 3 0.66 9.24 -72.88
CA ALA A 3 0.95 7.95 -72.26
C ALA A 3 -0.38 7.38 -71.74
N GLU A 4 -0.68 6.17 -72.18
CA GLU A 4 -1.93 5.45 -72.02
C GLU A 4 -2.24 5.04 -70.57
N THR A 5 -3.53 5.15 -70.25
CA THR A 5 -4.20 4.67 -69.05
C THR A 5 -4.22 3.14 -69.03
N VAL A 6 -3.77 2.52 -67.94
CA VAL A 6 -4.08 1.12 -67.62
C VAL A 6 -5.01 1.10 -66.41
N GLU A 7 -6.28 0.75 -66.65
CA GLU A 7 -7.28 0.45 -65.63
C GLU A 7 -6.85 -0.75 -64.77
N GLN A 8 -6.80 -0.57 -63.45
CA GLN A 8 -6.80 -1.69 -62.51
C GLN A 8 -8.22 -1.88 -61.97
N ARG A 9 -8.83 -3.04 -62.26
CA ARG A 9 -10.12 -3.47 -61.70
C ARG A 9 -10.01 -3.71 -60.18
N PRO A 10 -11.07 -3.40 -59.39
CA PRO A 10 -11.08 -3.68 -57.96
C PRO A 10 -11.15 -5.18 -57.69
N ARG A 11 -10.28 -5.68 -56.79
CA ARG A 11 -10.35 -7.04 -56.25
C ARG A 11 -11.56 -7.15 -55.33
N ALA A 12 -12.39 -8.17 -55.55
CA ALA A 12 -13.50 -8.51 -54.67
C ALA A 12 -13.00 -8.86 -53.26
N ASP A 13 -13.57 -8.21 -52.25
CA ASP A 13 -13.33 -8.51 -50.84
C ASP A 13 -13.74 -9.94 -50.52
N ARG A 14 -12.78 -10.73 -50.01
CA ARG A 14 -13.10 -11.99 -49.34
C ARG A 14 -13.59 -11.65 -47.94
N PRO A 15 -14.71 -12.24 -47.46
CA PRO A 15 -15.10 -12.08 -46.07
C PRO A 15 -13.99 -12.63 -45.16
N LYS A 16 -13.57 -11.81 -44.20
CA LYS A 16 -12.60 -12.16 -43.16
C LYS A 16 -13.16 -13.35 -42.36
N PRO A 17 -12.37 -14.38 -42.00
CA PRO A 17 -12.88 -15.51 -41.22
C PRO A 17 -13.42 -15.01 -39.88
N ALA A 18 -14.58 -15.50 -39.45
CA ALA A 18 -15.10 -15.24 -38.11
C ALA A 18 -14.05 -15.69 -37.07
N ALA A 19 -13.77 -14.83 -36.10
CA ALA A 19 -12.85 -15.14 -34.99
C ALA A 19 -13.32 -16.43 -34.29
N ALA A 20 -12.37 -17.33 -34.01
CA ALA A 20 -12.66 -18.55 -33.27
C ALA A 20 -13.30 -18.19 -31.90
N PRO A 21 -14.29 -18.97 -31.41
CA PRO A 21 -14.88 -18.72 -30.10
C PRO A 21 -13.78 -18.75 -29.02
N GLN A 22 -13.68 -17.68 -28.23
CA GLN A 22 -12.76 -17.64 -27.09
C GLN A 22 -13.09 -18.81 -26.16
N PRO A 23 -12.08 -19.56 -25.66
CA PRO A 23 -12.33 -20.62 -24.69
C PRO A 23 -13.05 -20.05 -23.46
N ALA A 24 -13.95 -20.84 -22.88
CA ALA A 24 -14.66 -20.43 -21.68
C ALA A 24 -13.67 -20.03 -20.58
N PRO A 25 -13.89 -18.91 -19.87
CA PRO A 25 -12.95 -18.45 -18.86
C PRO A 25 -12.76 -19.54 -17.79
N GLU A 26 -11.49 -19.88 -17.54
CA GLU A 26 -11.09 -20.85 -16.53
C GLU A 26 -11.70 -20.46 -15.17
N ARG A 27 -12.20 -21.44 -14.40
CA ARG A 27 -12.70 -21.19 -13.04
C ARG A 27 -11.61 -21.46 -12.02
N TYR A 28 -11.30 -20.45 -11.21
CA TYR A 28 -10.30 -20.54 -10.16
C TYR A 28 -10.59 -19.51 -9.07
N THR A 29 -10.39 -19.91 -7.82
CA THR A 29 -10.47 -19.02 -6.67
C THR A 29 -9.19 -19.14 -5.85
N GLY A 30 -8.61 -18.00 -5.52
CA GLY A 30 -7.40 -17.91 -4.71
C GLY A 30 -7.19 -16.49 -4.21
N ASP A 31 -6.47 -16.35 -3.10
CA ASP A 31 -5.94 -15.07 -2.62
C ASP A 31 -4.53 -14.83 -3.19
N LEU A 32 -3.93 -13.67 -2.90
CA LEU A 32 -2.68 -13.20 -3.52
C LEU A 32 -1.54 -14.25 -3.58
N PRO A 33 -1.21 -15.03 -2.52
CA PRO A 33 -0.14 -16.02 -2.62
C PRO A 33 -0.41 -17.11 -3.65
N ALA A 34 -1.67 -17.57 -3.74
CA ALA A 34 -2.08 -18.58 -4.70
C ALA A 34 -2.09 -18.02 -6.13
N LEU A 35 -2.43 -16.73 -6.30
CA LEU A 35 -2.34 -16.02 -7.57
C LEU A 35 -0.88 -15.82 -8.01
N LYS A 36 0.01 -15.40 -7.10
CA LYS A 36 1.46 -15.31 -7.35
C LYS A 36 2.04 -16.66 -7.79
N LYS A 37 1.70 -17.76 -7.09
CA LYS A 37 2.13 -19.11 -7.47
C LYS A 37 1.64 -19.53 -8.87
N ARG A 38 0.43 -19.12 -9.25
CA ARG A 38 -0.14 -19.36 -10.59
C ARG A 38 0.45 -18.43 -11.66
N GLY A 39 0.99 -17.29 -11.28
CA GLY A 39 1.63 -16.31 -12.16
C GLY A 39 0.67 -15.51 -13.04
N ARG A 40 -0.63 -15.46 -12.73
CA ARG A 40 -1.66 -14.77 -13.54
C ARG A 40 -2.68 -14.03 -12.66
N LEU A 41 -3.13 -12.87 -13.11
CA LEU A 41 -4.25 -12.10 -12.53
C LEU A 41 -5.32 -11.86 -13.59
N ARG A 42 -6.52 -12.43 -13.42
CA ARG A 42 -7.64 -12.25 -14.35
C ARG A 42 -8.47 -11.04 -13.95
N ILE A 43 -8.58 -10.06 -14.84
CA ILE A 43 -9.23 -8.77 -14.60
C ILE A 43 -10.52 -8.73 -15.42
N LEU A 44 -11.66 -8.80 -14.75
CA LEU A 44 -12.98 -8.66 -15.36
C LEU A 44 -13.18 -7.20 -15.80
N ILE A 45 -13.42 -7.03 -17.10
CA ILE A 45 -13.65 -5.74 -17.74
C ILE A 45 -14.91 -5.80 -18.59
N PRO A 46 -15.66 -4.70 -18.79
CA PRO A 46 -16.83 -4.71 -19.66
C PRO A 46 -16.42 -5.09 -21.09
N ALA A 47 -17.17 -5.98 -21.75
CA ALA A 47 -16.84 -6.42 -23.11
C ALA A 47 -16.81 -5.27 -24.13
N ASN A 48 -17.60 -4.24 -23.85
CA ASN A 48 -17.67 -2.95 -24.53
C ASN A 48 -16.32 -2.20 -24.51
N VAL A 49 -15.36 -2.63 -23.69
CA VAL A 49 -14.05 -2.01 -23.45
C VAL A 49 -12.89 -2.94 -23.87
N GLY A 50 -13.17 -4.20 -24.27
CA GLY A 50 -12.16 -5.27 -24.27
C GLY A 50 -12.07 -6.19 -25.50
N GLY A 51 -12.67 -5.83 -26.64
CA GLY A 51 -12.64 -6.65 -27.86
C GLY A 51 -12.22 -5.91 -29.12
N GLU A 52 -12.01 -6.63 -30.23
CA GLU A 52 -11.70 -6.12 -31.59
C GLU A 52 -12.72 -5.08 -32.15
N PHE A 53 -13.68 -4.63 -31.35
CA PHE A 53 -14.83 -3.81 -31.73
C PHE A 53 -14.88 -2.43 -31.05
N TYR A 54 -13.84 -1.99 -30.33
CA TYR A 54 -13.78 -0.61 -29.82
C TYR A 54 -12.38 -0.01 -30.02
N LEU A 55 -12.31 1.14 -30.69
CA LEU A 55 -11.09 1.95 -30.74
C LEU A 55 -10.95 2.70 -29.40
N PRO A 56 -9.78 2.69 -28.73
CA PRO A 56 -9.54 3.48 -27.53
C PRO A 56 -9.89 4.94 -27.80
N ARG A 57 -10.76 5.53 -26.97
CA ARG A 57 -11.11 6.96 -27.05
C ARG A 57 -10.27 7.68 -26.00
N GLU A 58 -9.39 8.57 -26.44
CA GLU A 58 -8.56 9.38 -25.56
C GLU A 58 -9.42 10.06 -24.48
N GLY A 59 -9.11 9.80 -23.21
CA GLY A 59 -9.84 10.37 -22.06
C GLY A 59 -10.92 9.50 -21.42
N TRP A 60 -11.04 8.21 -21.77
CA TRP A 60 -12.00 7.31 -21.11
C TRP A 60 -11.55 6.94 -19.67
N PRO A 61 -12.34 7.23 -18.62
CA PRO A 61 -11.93 6.99 -17.23
C PRO A 61 -11.62 5.53 -16.86
N VAL A 62 -12.12 4.58 -17.65
CA VAL A 62 -11.96 3.14 -17.41
C VAL A 62 -10.56 2.65 -17.81
N GLU A 63 -9.95 3.26 -18.84
CA GLU A 63 -8.64 2.84 -19.35
C GLU A 63 -7.53 3.01 -18.30
N ALA A 64 -7.51 4.14 -17.60
CA ALA A 64 -6.57 4.39 -16.51
C ALA A 64 -6.71 3.36 -15.36
N GLN A 65 -7.93 2.86 -15.12
CA GLN A 65 -8.17 1.81 -14.12
C GLN A 65 -7.63 0.46 -14.62
N HIS A 66 -7.76 0.15 -15.90
CA HIS A 66 -7.21 -1.07 -16.48
C HIS A 66 -5.69 -1.06 -16.43
N GLU A 67 -5.06 0.02 -16.89
CA GLU A 67 -3.60 0.17 -16.88
C GLU A 67 -3.05 0.03 -15.45
N ALA A 68 -3.71 0.64 -14.46
CA ALA A 68 -3.35 0.48 -13.05
C ALA A 68 -3.46 -0.98 -12.57
N ALA A 69 -4.52 -1.70 -12.96
CA ALA A 69 -4.70 -3.11 -12.58
C ALA A 69 -3.67 -4.03 -13.25
N GLU A 70 -3.33 -3.77 -14.51
CA GLU A 70 -2.28 -4.51 -15.23
C GLU A 70 -0.89 -4.24 -14.64
N ASN A 71 -0.60 -2.99 -14.31
CA ASN A 71 0.66 -2.59 -13.67
C ASN A 71 0.80 -3.22 -12.27
N PHE A 72 -0.30 -3.31 -11.51
CA PHE A 72 -0.35 -4.06 -10.27
C PHE A 72 0.06 -5.53 -10.51
N ALA A 73 -0.54 -6.21 -11.48
CA ALA A 73 -0.21 -7.61 -11.78
C ALA A 73 1.29 -7.78 -12.08
N ARG A 74 1.85 -6.95 -12.98
CA ARG A 74 3.25 -7.01 -13.38
C ARG A 74 4.21 -6.79 -12.22
N ARG A 75 3.94 -5.79 -11.37
CA ARG A 75 4.77 -5.49 -10.18
C ARG A 75 4.77 -6.61 -9.15
N HIS A 76 3.70 -7.40 -9.09
CA HIS A 76 3.60 -8.56 -8.22
C HIS A 76 4.01 -9.87 -8.89
N GLY A 77 4.71 -9.82 -10.03
CA GLY A 77 5.22 -11.00 -10.73
C GLY A 77 4.15 -11.84 -11.42
N MET A 78 3.00 -11.25 -11.74
CA MET A 78 1.87 -11.91 -12.41
C MET A 78 1.66 -11.34 -13.82
N THR A 79 1.24 -12.20 -14.74
CA THR A 79 0.77 -11.78 -16.07
C THR A 79 -0.68 -11.31 -15.98
N PRO A 80 -1.02 -10.08 -16.39
CA PRO A 80 -2.40 -9.63 -16.45
C PRO A 80 -3.16 -10.32 -17.58
N GLU A 81 -4.42 -10.68 -17.32
CA GLU A 81 -5.33 -11.26 -18.30
C GLU A 81 -6.66 -10.52 -18.24
N LEU A 82 -6.98 -9.75 -19.28
CA LEU A 82 -8.27 -9.10 -19.40
C LEU A 82 -9.33 -10.13 -19.78
N VAL A 83 -10.42 -10.17 -19.03
CA VAL A 83 -11.57 -11.07 -19.24
C VAL A 83 -12.80 -10.22 -19.56
N PRO A 84 -13.14 -10.06 -20.84
CA PRO A 84 -14.33 -9.34 -21.27
C PRO A 84 -15.60 -10.01 -20.76
N VAL A 85 -16.44 -9.25 -20.03
CA VAL A 85 -17.75 -9.71 -19.55
C VAL A 85 -18.84 -9.09 -20.42
N PRO A 86 -19.65 -9.90 -21.13
CA PRO A 86 -20.64 -9.38 -22.09
C PRO A 86 -21.66 -8.42 -21.49
N ARG A 87 -22.16 -8.72 -20.29
CA ARG A 87 -23.15 -7.89 -19.60
C ARG A 87 -22.57 -7.38 -18.29
N PHE A 88 -22.77 -6.10 -18.01
CA PHE A 88 -22.30 -5.50 -16.76
C PHE A 88 -22.90 -6.21 -15.52
N ALA A 89 -24.16 -6.65 -15.62
CA ALA A 89 -24.85 -7.43 -14.59
C ALA A 89 -24.13 -8.74 -14.22
N ASP A 90 -23.31 -9.29 -15.11
CA ASP A 90 -22.60 -10.56 -14.91
C ASP A 90 -21.26 -10.39 -14.19
N MET A 91 -20.77 -9.16 -13.98
CA MET A 91 -19.46 -8.88 -13.36
C MET A 91 -19.30 -9.54 -11.98
N ILE A 92 -20.24 -9.27 -11.07
CA ILE A 92 -20.23 -9.82 -9.71
C ILE A 92 -20.44 -11.35 -9.74
N PRO A 93 -21.45 -11.89 -10.46
CA PRO A 93 -21.59 -13.33 -10.64
C PRO A 93 -20.33 -14.03 -11.16
N TRP A 94 -19.64 -13.46 -12.17
CA TRP A 94 -18.41 -14.05 -12.74
C TRP A 94 -17.24 -14.01 -11.76
N LEU A 95 -17.12 -12.93 -10.98
CA LEU A 95 -16.12 -12.82 -9.93
C LEU A 95 -16.32 -13.90 -8.85
N LEU A 96 -17.57 -14.11 -8.43
CA LEU A 96 -17.94 -15.11 -7.42
C LEU A 96 -17.83 -16.55 -7.92
N ASP A 97 -18.15 -16.81 -9.20
CA ASP A 97 -17.96 -18.11 -9.88
C ASP A 97 -16.47 -18.42 -10.19
N GLY A 98 -15.56 -17.48 -9.88
CA GLY A 98 -14.13 -17.67 -10.07
C GLY A 98 -13.65 -17.53 -11.52
N ARG A 99 -14.43 -16.88 -12.40
CA ARG A 99 -14.05 -16.60 -13.80
C ARG A 99 -13.08 -15.40 -13.92
N GLY A 100 -12.96 -14.60 -12.86
CA GLY A 100 -11.95 -13.56 -12.74
C GLY A 100 -11.53 -13.37 -11.28
N ASP A 101 -10.51 -12.55 -11.05
CA ASP A 101 -9.91 -12.30 -9.73
C ASP A 101 -10.13 -10.87 -9.22
N LEU A 102 -10.35 -9.93 -10.14
CA LEU A 102 -10.54 -8.51 -9.89
C LEU A 102 -11.58 -7.94 -10.88
N ILE A 103 -12.49 -7.07 -10.44
CA ILE A 103 -13.34 -6.26 -11.32
C ILE A 103 -12.72 -4.87 -11.42
N ALA A 104 -12.32 -4.46 -12.62
CA ALA A 104 -11.86 -3.10 -12.91
C ALA A 104 -12.78 -2.51 -14.00
N ALA A 105 -13.93 -1.98 -13.60
CA ALA A 105 -15.03 -1.72 -14.55
C ALA A 105 -15.82 -0.44 -14.23
N ASN A 106 -15.22 0.58 -13.60
CA ASN A 106 -15.96 1.74 -13.07
C ASN A 106 -17.13 1.31 -12.16
N LEU A 107 -16.86 0.39 -11.24
CA LEU A 107 -17.90 -0.22 -10.41
C LEU A 107 -18.25 0.69 -9.23
N THR A 108 -19.48 1.24 -9.24
CA THR A 108 -20.02 2.00 -8.11
C THR A 108 -20.14 1.14 -6.85
N VAL A 109 -19.66 1.65 -5.72
CA VAL A 109 -19.78 0.99 -4.42
C VAL A 109 -21.14 1.30 -3.81
N THR A 110 -21.99 0.27 -3.65
CA THR A 110 -23.30 0.38 -2.96
C THR A 110 -23.35 -0.56 -1.75
N GLU A 111 -24.25 -0.30 -0.80
CA GLU A 111 -24.40 -1.18 0.37
C GLU A 111 -24.77 -2.62 -0.05
N ARG A 112 -25.70 -2.75 -1.00
CA ARG A 112 -26.10 -4.04 -1.59
C ARG A 112 -24.93 -4.80 -2.23
N ARG A 113 -23.97 -4.09 -2.83
CA ARG A 113 -22.77 -4.72 -3.40
C ARG A 113 -21.73 -5.06 -2.32
N ARG A 114 -21.60 -4.25 -1.26
CA ARG A 114 -20.71 -4.54 -0.11
C ARG A 114 -21.11 -5.81 0.65
N GLU A 115 -22.39 -6.16 0.64
CA GLU A 115 -22.88 -7.43 1.19
C GLU A 115 -22.43 -8.65 0.37
N GLN A 116 -22.14 -8.47 -0.93
CA GLN A 116 -21.81 -9.56 -1.85
C GLN A 116 -20.30 -9.70 -2.09
N ILE A 117 -19.59 -8.58 -2.22
CA ILE A 117 -18.18 -8.51 -2.60
C ILE A 117 -17.41 -7.50 -1.76
N ALA A 118 -16.09 -7.66 -1.71
CA ALA A 118 -15.20 -6.67 -1.13
C ALA A 118 -14.77 -5.64 -2.18
N PHE A 119 -14.34 -4.47 -1.71
CA PHE A 119 -13.85 -3.38 -2.56
C PHE A 119 -12.45 -2.92 -2.15
N SER A 120 -11.66 -2.48 -3.13
CA SER A 120 -10.47 -1.67 -2.86
C SER A 120 -10.85 -0.34 -2.21
N VAL A 121 -9.86 0.46 -1.83
CA VAL A 121 -10.07 1.90 -1.63
C VAL A 121 -10.64 2.55 -2.91
N PRO A 122 -11.45 3.62 -2.79
CA PRO A 122 -12.00 4.32 -3.95
C PRO A 122 -10.90 4.85 -4.86
N ILE A 123 -11.10 4.62 -6.16
CA ILE A 123 -10.23 5.05 -7.27
C ILE A 123 -10.77 6.33 -7.90
N THR A 124 -12.03 6.69 -7.66
CA THR A 124 -12.52 8.04 -7.88
C THR A 124 -13.85 8.22 -7.14
N THR A 125 -14.36 9.44 -7.09
CA THR A 125 -15.76 9.71 -6.75
C THR A 125 -16.46 10.28 -7.96
N VAL A 126 -17.74 9.96 -8.09
CA VAL A 126 -18.59 10.45 -9.17
C VAL A 126 -19.88 11.01 -8.60
N ARG A 127 -20.56 11.81 -9.41
CA ARG A 127 -21.97 12.15 -9.19
C ARG A 127 -22.80 11.42 -10.22
N GLN A 128 -24.00 11.00 -9.85
CA GLN A 128 -24.93 10.44 -10.83
C GLN A 128 -25.66 11.58 -11.53
N GLN A 129 -25.37 11.79 -12.80
CA GLN A 129 -25.89 12.88 -13.61
C GLN A 129 -27.06 12.39 -14.46
N VAL A 130 -28.17 13.13 -14.41
CA VAL A 130 -29.33 12.91 -15.26
C VAL A 130 -29.05 13.49 -16.64
N LEU A 131 -29.13 12.66 -17.68
CA LEU A 131 -28.94 13.05 -19.07
C LEU A 131 -30.30 13.10 -19.79
N VAL A 132 -30.50 14.13 -20.59
CA VAL A 132 -31.72 14.37 -21.38
C VAL A 132 -31.34 14.85 -22.79
N ALA A 133 -32.28 14.77 -23.74
CA ALA A 133 -32.12 15.40 -25.05
C ALA A 133 -31.75 16.89 -24.91
N SER A 134 -30.89 17.41 -25.78
CA SER A 134 -30.45 18.82 -25.74
C SER A 134 -31.63 19.80 -25.91
N THR A 135 -32.67 19.37 -26.62
CA THR A 135 -33.94 20.10 -26.81
C THR A 135 -34.84 20.10 -25.58
N GLN A 136 -34.66 19.15 -24.66
CA GLN A 136 -35.46 19.04 -23.44
C GLN A 136 -34.98 20.05 -22.40
N GLN A 137 -35.79 21.04 -22.04
CA GLN A 137 -35.44 22.11 -21.09
C GLN A 137 -36.24 22.08 -19.78
N ALA A 138 -37.28 21.23 -19.68
CA ALA A 138 -38.18 21.21 -18.53
C ALA A 138 -37.60 20.47 -17.32
N ILE A 139 -36.78 19.43 -17.55
CA ILE A 139 -36.19 18.62 -16.50
C ILE A 139 -34.95 19.33 -15.91
N LYS A 140 -35.04 19.79 -14.66
CA LYS A 140 -33.98 20.56 -13.96
C LYS A 140 -33.72 20.09 -12.52
N ALA A 141 -34.64 19.34 -11.92
CA ALA A 141 -34.51 18.75 -10.60
C ALA A 141 -35.20 17.37 -10.53
N VAL A 142 -34.98 16.65 -9.43
CA VAL A 142 -35.57 15.30 -9.21
C VAL A 142 -37.09 15.32 -9.34
N ALA A 143 -37.75 16.35 -8.80
CA ALA A 143 -39.20 16.51 -8.88
C ALA A 143 -39.74 16.55 -10.32
N ASP A 144 -38.94 17.02 -11.28
CA ASP A 144 -39.35 17.11 -12.69
C ASP A 144 -39.31 15.75 -13.42
N LEU A 145 -38.78 14.71 -12.77
CA LEU A 145 -38.81 13.33 -13.27
C LEU A 145 -40.17 12.65 -13.00
N ALA A 146 -41.04 13.26 -12.19
CA ALA A 146 -42.39 12.75 -11.97
C ALA A 146 -43.18 12.67 -13.29
N GLY A 147 -43.72 11.49 -13.60
CA GLY A 147 -44.40 11.19 -14.86
C GLY A 147 -43.48 11.10 -16.07
N LYS A 148 -42.15 11.01 -15.88
CA LYS A 148 -41.16 10.85 -16.94
C LYS A 148 -40.65 9.42 -17.00
N ARG A 149 -40.37 8.96 -18.22
CA ARG A 149 -39.80 7.64 -18.50
C ARG A 149 -38.28 7.72 -18.44
N VAL A 150 -37.71 7.15 -17.39
CA VAL A 150 -36.26 7.12 -17.18
C VAL A 150 -35.75 5.71 -17.49
N MET A 151 -35.02 5.56 -18.59
CA MET A 151 -34.45 4.27 -18.99
C MET A 151 -33.12 4.03 -18.28
N LEU A 152 -32.97 2.84 -17.67
CA LEU A 152 -31.78 2.44 -16.94
C LEU A 152 -31.59 0.92 -16.98
N ASP A 153 -30.33 0.47 -16.88
CA ASP A 153 -30.02 -0.94 -16.62
C ASP A 153 -30.50 -1.34 -15.20
N PRO A 154 -31.35 -2.39 -15.06
CA PRO A 154 -31.83 -2.84 -13.74
C PRO A 154 -30.74 -3.28 -12.76
N SER A 155 -29.53 -3.60 -13.24
CA SER A 155 -28.36 -3.96 -12.42
C SER A 155 -27.48 -2.77 -12.01
N SER A 156 -27.81 -1.56 -12.50
CA SER A 156 -27.04 -0.34 -12.23
C SER A 156 -27.31 0.23 -10.84
N SER A 157 -26.32 0.93 -10.31
CA SER A 157 -26.47 1.76 -9.10
C SER A 157 -27.48 2.91 -9.30
N PHE A 158 -27.71 3.33 -10.55
CA PHE A 158 -28.70 4.34 -10.92
C PHE A 158 -30.12 3.84 -10.68
N TRP A 159 -30.39 2.58 -11.07
CA TRP A 159 -31.67 1.93 -10.84
C TRP A 159 -31.97 1.84 -9.34
N GLU A 160 -30.99 1.36 -8.56
CA GLU A 160 -31.10 1.31 -7.09
C GLU A 160 -31.44 2.69 -6.51
N ARG A 161 -30.73 3.74 -6.92
CA ARG A 161 -30.97 5.10 -6.41
C ARG A 161 -32.35 5.64 -6.77
N LEU A 162 -32.82 5.43 -8.00
CA LEU A 162 -34.16 5.90 -8.36
C LEU A 162 -35.27 5.10 -7.66
N GLN A 163 -35.08 3.80 -7.41
CA GLN A 163 -36.00 3.03 -6.58
C GLN A 163 -36.13 3.63 -5.17
N ASP A 164 -35.01 4.03 -4.56
CA ASP A 164 -35.05 4.68 -3.25
C ASP A 164 -35.78 6.03 -3.30
N LEU A 165 -35.58 6.80 -4.37
CA LEU A 165 -36.24 8.09 -4.60
C LEU A 165 -37.74 7.98 -4.90
N GLN A 166 -38.23 6.83 -5.39
CA GLN A 166 -39.67 6.60 -5.58
C GLN A 166 -40.47 6.67 -4.27
N SER A 167 -39.81 6.56 -3.10
CA SER A 167 -40.48 6.80 -1.81
C SER A 167 -40.91 8.26 -1.60
N GLU A 168 -40.18 9.22 -2.19
CA GLU A 168 -40.47 10.66 -2.15
C GLU A 168 -41.15 11.15 -3.44
N TYR A 169 -40.84 10.51 -4.58
CA TYR A 169 -41.33 10.85 -5.92
C TYR A 169 -41.94 9.60 -6.60
N PRO A 170 -43.15 9.16 -6.18
CA PRO A 170 -43.73 7.88 -6.61
C PRO A 170 -44.06 7.81 -8.10
N ASP A 171 -44.23 8.96 -8.75
CA ASP A 171 -44.62 9.05 -10.16
C ASP A 171 -43.44 8.90 -11.14
N ILE A 172 -42.20 8.69 -10.67
CA ILE A 172 -41.06 8.41 -11.56
C ILE A 172 -41.26 7.03 -12.23
N GLU A 173 -41.30 7.00 -13.57
CA GLU A 173 -41.48 5.76 -14.34
C GLU A 173 -40.11 5.18 -14.74
N LEU A 174 -39.73 4.06 -14.11
CA LEU A 174 -38.52 3.33 -14.45
C LEU A 174 -38.75 2.42 -15.67
N VAL A 175 -37.97 2.64 -16.73
CA VAL A 175 -37.96 1.81 -17.94
C VAL A 175 -36.73 0.92 -17.90
N ALA A 176 -36.95 -0.40 -17.80
CA ALA A 176 -35.85 -1.35 -17.83
C ALA A 176 -35.18 -1.36 -19.21
N ARG A 177 -33.88 -1.10 -19.26
CA ARG A 177 -33.08 -1.25 -20.47
C ARG A 177 -33.03 -2.73 -20.88
N PRO A 178 -33.29 -3.05 -22.17
CA PRO A 178 -33.08 -4.40 -22.68
C PRO A 178 -31.64 -4.90 -22.47
N ALA A 179 -31.46 -6.17 -22.12
CA ALA A 179 -30.15 -6.71 -21.72
C ALA A 179 -29.06 -6.64 -22.80
N GLU A 180 -29.43 -6.63 -24.07
CA GLU A 180 -28.52 -6.56 -25.23
C GLU A 180 -28.30 -5.12 -25.73
N MET A 181 -29.02 -4.14 -25.17
CA MET A 181 -28.91 -2.74 -25.57
C MET A 181 -27.63 -2.13 -24.96
N SER A 182 -26.81 -1.53 -25.82
CA SER A 182 -25.60 -0.82 -25.45
C SER A 182 -25.89 0.55 -24.82
N ASP A 183 -24.89 1.13 -24.16
CA ASP A 183 -25.00 2.46 -23.57
C ASP A 183 -25.27 3.55 -24.64
N GLU A 184 -24.69 3.43 -25.84
CA GLU A 184 -24.89 4.38 -26.95
C GLU A 184 -26.32 4.29 -27.50
N GLU A 185 -26.87 3.08 -27.66
CA GLU A 185 -28.26 2.90 -28.10
C GLU A 185 -29.26 3.46 -27.07
N GLU A 186 -29.00 3.28 -25.77
CA GLU A 186 -29.80 3.90 -24.72
C GLU A 186 -29.76 5.44 -24.80
N LEU A 187 -28.59 6.02 -25.09
CA LEU A 187 -28.43 7.46 -25.28
C LEU A 187 -29.15 7.96 -26.54
N ASP A 188 -29.19 7.17 -27.61
CA ASP A 188 -29.96 7.46 -28.83
C ASP A 188 -31.47 7.46 -28.59
N GLU A 189 -31.99 6.57 -27.72
CA GLU A 189 -33.39 6.58 -27.30
C GLU A 189 -33.76 7.87 -26.56
N VAL A 190 -32.85 8.38 -25.72
CA VAL A 190 -33.02 9.65 -25.01
C VAL A 190 -32.96 10.83 -25.98
N ALA A 191 -31.95 10.87 -26.86
CA ALA A 191 -31.80 11.94 -27.84
C ALA A 191 -33.00 12.03 -28.81
N ALA A 192 -33.56 10.88 -29.19
CA ALA A 192 -34.76 10.79 -30.02
C ALA A 192 -36.07 11.13 -29.28
N GLY A 193 -36.03 11.35 -27.96
CA GLY A 193 -37.21 11.58 -27.13
C GLY A 193 -38.13 10.37 -26.98
N ARG A 194 -37.65 9.17 -27.33
CA ARG A 194 -38.39 7.91 -27.13
C ARG A 194 -38.44 7.52 -25.66
N VAL A 195 -37.49 7.99 -24.86
CA VAL A 195 -37.56 8.10 -23.39
C VAL A 195 -37.15 9.51 -22.96
N ASP A 196 -37.52 9.91 -21.75
CA ASP A 196 -37.36 11.30 -21.29
C ASP A 196 -35.97 11.58 -20.73
N ALA A 197 -35.35 10.58 -20.09
CA ALA A 197 -34.04 10.71 -19.46
C ALA A 197 -33.32 9.36 -19.29
N THR A 198 -32.02 9.43 -19.05
CA THR A 198 -31.20 8.36 -18.46
C THR A 198 -30.28 8.95 -17.38
N ILE A 199 -29.51 8.12 -16.69
CA ILE A 199 -28.54 8.51 -15.68
C ILE A 199 -27.20 7.84 -15.98
N ARG A 200 -26.11 8.61 -15.79
CA ARG A 200 -24.73 8.14 -15.90
C ARG A 200 -23.88 8.71 -14.79
N ASP A 201 -22.84 7.99 -14.40
CA ASP A 201 -21.79 8.55 -13.55
C ASP A 201 -21.12 9.74 -14.27
N SER A 202 -20.80 10.81 -13.53
CA SER A 202 -20.34 12.09 -14.09
C SER A 202 -19.09 11.95 -14.96
N ASN A 203 -18.21 11.01 -14.65
CA ASN A 203 -17.01 10.69 -15.41
C ASN A 203 -17.32 10.01 -16.76
N VAL A 204 -18.37 9.19 -16.81
CA VAL A 204 -18.86 8.54 -18.04
C VAL A 204 -19.72 9.53 -18.84
N ALA A 205 -20.55 10.32 -18.17
CA ALA A 205 -21.38 11.36 -18.77
C ALA A 205 -20.54 12.41 -19.49
N SER A 206 -19.48 12.92 -18.86
CA SER A 206 -18.60 13.94 -19.46
C SER A 206 -17.92 13.44 -20.74
N MET A 207 -17.58 12.15 -20.80
CA MET A 207 -17.07 11.52 -22.02
C MET A 207 -18.11 11.60 -23.13
N TYR A 208 -19.34 11.10 -22.92
CA TYR A 208 -20.40 11.15 -23.93
C TYR A 208 -20.70 12.58 -24.39
N LEU A 209 -20.85 13.51 -23.44
CA LEU A 209 -21.17 14.91 -23.72
C LEU A 209 -20.04 15.69 -24.41
N SER A 210 -18.81 15.16 -24.46
CA SER A 210 -17.69 15.83 -25.14
C SER A 210 -17.80 15.80 -26.67
N TYR A 211 -18.55 14.84 -27.23
CA TYR A 211 -18.74 14.69 -28.68
C TYR A 211 -20.20 14.56 -29.11
N ARG A 212 -21.15 14.54 -28.16
CA ARG A 212 -22.60 14.53 -28.43
C ARG A 212 -23.21 15.89 -28.10
N ASP A 213 -23.76 16.57 -29.11
CA ASP A 213 -24.49 17.84 -28.98
C ASP A 213 -26.01 17.67 -28.92
N ASP A 214 -26.50 16.45 -29.17
CA ASP A 214 -27.89 16.02 -29.09
C ASP A 214 -28.35 15.71 -27.66
N LEU A 215 -27.43 15.70 -26.70
CA LEU A 215 -27.68 15.45 -25.28
C LEU A 215 -27.12 16.57 -24.41
N ARG A 216 -27.65 16.66 -23.19
CA ARG A 216 -27.11 17.54 -22.13
C ARG A 216 -27.25 16.91 -20.75
N GLY A 217 -26.35 17.28 -19.85
CA GLY A 217 -26.55 17.08 -18.41
C GLY A 217 -27.67 18.00 -17.90
N ALA A 218 -28.69 17.43 -17.28
CA ALA A 218 -29.79 18.18 -16.69
C ALA A 218 -29.45 18.69 -15.30
N PHE A 219 -29.09 17.78 -14.40
CA PHE A 219 -28.65 18.05 -13.03
C PHE A 219 -27.99 16.80 -12.44
N ASP A 220 -27.30 16.96 -11.32
CA ASP A 220 -26.72 15.85 -10.57
C ASP A 220 -27.66 15.41 -9.46
N LEU A 221 -27.84 14.10 -9.28
CA LEU A 221 -28.50 13.55 -8.11
C LEU A 221 -27.70 13.89 -6.84
N ARG A 222 -28.42 14.05 -5.72
CA ARG A 222 -27.80 14.40 -4.44
C ARG A 222 -26.87 13.29 -3.98
N GLY A 223 -25.62 13.65 -3.70
CA GLY A 223 -24.61 12.76 -3.16
C GLY A 223 -23.34 12.72 -4.01
N VAL A 224 -22.41 11.88 -3.59
CA VAL A 224 -21.27 11.41 -4.38
C VAL A 224 -21.16 9.92 -4.15
N ASP A 225 -20.66 9.20 -5.16
CA ASP A 225 -20.51 7.76 -5.13
C ASP A 225 -19.06 7.37 -5.35
N ASP A 226 -18.58 6.42 -4.57
CA ASP A 226 -17.24 5.86 -4.75
C ASP A 226 -17.24 4.88 -5.93
N ILE A 227 -16.23 4.98 -6.78
CA ILE A 227 -15.87 3.96 -7.76
C ILE A 227 -14.65 3.22 -7.23
N ALA A 228 -14.70 1.88 -7.18
CA ALA A 228 -13.60 1.06 -6.69
C ALA A 228 -13.50 -0.26 -7.47
N TRP A 229 -12.36 -0.96 -7.31
CA TRP A 229 -12.25 -2.31 -7.82
C TRP A 229 -12.98 -3.31 -6.93
N GLY A 230 -13.72 -4.23 -7.56
CA GLY A 230 -14.43 -5.31 -6.87
C GLY A 230 -13.57 -6.56 -6.75
N LEU A 231 -13.63 -7.25 -5.62
CA LEU A 231 -12.91 -8.49 -5.37
C LEU A 231 -13.71 -9.44 -4.48
N ARG A 232 -13.37 -10.72 -4.48
CA ARG A 232 -14.07 -11.72 -3.66
C ARG A 232 -13.93 -11.38 -2.16
N PRO A 233 -14.96 -11.60 -1.31
CA PRO A 233 -14.88 -11.34 0.13
C PRO A 233 -13.70 -11.99 0.85
N GLY A 234 -13.27 -13.19 0.40
CA GLY A 234 -12.14 -13.92 0.98
C GLY A 234 -10.75 -13.40 0.59
N GLY A 235 -10.63 -12.50 -0.39
CA GLY A 235 -9.36 -12.02 -0.95
C GLY A 235 -8.65 -10.96 -0.08
N ARG A 236 -8.42 -11.24 1.20
CA ARG A 236 -7.92 -10.25 2.17
C ARG A 236 -6.49 -9.80 1.85
N LYS A 237 -5.61 -10.71 1.42
CA LYS A 237 -4.21 -10.37 1.07
C LYS A 237 -4.17 -9.59 -0.24
N LEU A 238 -4.98 -9.98 -1.22
CA LEU A 238 -5.15 -9.25 -2.47
C LEU A 238 -5.65 -7.83 -2.21
N ARG A 239 -6.70 -7.66 -1.39
CA ARG A 239 -7.23 -6.34 -1.01
C ARG A 239 -6.16 -5.46 -0.36
N ALA A 240 -5.40 -6.01 0.59
CA ALA A 240 -4.36 -5.28 1.30
C ALA A 240 -3.27 -4.77 0.33
N ALA A 241 -2.83 -5.63 -0.59
CA ALA A 241 -1.85 -5.30 -1.62
C ALA A 241 -2.39 -4.28 -2.64
N LEU A 242 -3.64 -4.42 -3.10
CA LEU A 242 -4.28 -3.45 -4.00
C LEU A 242 -4.35 -2.06 -3.34
N ASN A 243 -4.78 -1.97 -2.08
CA ASN A 243 -4.86 -0.70 -1.37
C ASN A 243 -3.48 -0.05 -1.15
N LYS A 244 -2.47 -0.88 -0.82
CA LYS A 244 -1.08 -0.42 -0.73
C LYS A 244 -0.62 0.11 -2.07
N TYR A 245 -0.84 -0.64 -3.15
CA TYR A 245 -0.48 -0.23 -4.50
C TYR A 245 -1.12 1.12 -4.88
N LEU A 246 -2.45 1.22 -4.78
CA LEU A 246 -3.23 2.41 -5.15
C LEU A 246 -2.78 3.69 -4.41
N HIS A 247 -2.30 3.58 -3.17
CA HIS A 247 -1.88 4.75 -2.38
C HIS A 247 -0.37 5.00 -2.35
N LEU A 248 0.47 3.96 -2.38
CA LEU A 248 1.90 4.08 -2.08
C LEU A 248 2.82 3.81 -3.26
N GLU A 249 2.35 3.05 -4.26
CA GLU A 249 3.19 2.53 -5.34
C GLU A 249 2.70 2.93 -6.72
N PHE A 250 1.42 3.31 -6.85
CA PHE A 250 0.85 3.86 -8.06
C PHE A 250 1.47 5.24 -8.31
N LEU A 251 2.40 5.26 -9.25
CA LEU A 251 3.02 6.46 -9.77
C LEU A 251 2.25 6.86 -11.03
N ALA A 252 1.51 7.97 -10.97
CA ALA A 252 0.73 8.49 -12.10
C ALA A 252 1.60 8.87 -13.31
N ASP A 253 2.89 9.11 -13.09
CA ASP A 253 3.91 9.24 -14.13
C ASP A 253 5.05 8.31 -13.78
N GLY A 254 5.63 7.60 -14.76
CA GLY A 254 6.78 6.72 -14.62
C GLY A 254 8.05 7.42 -14.12
N ARG A 255 8.01 7.97 -12.89
CA ARG A 255 9.11 8.61 -12.19
C ARG A 255 10.16 7.53 -11.98
N GLN A 256 11.13 7.52 -12.88
CA GLN A 256 12.38 6.82 -12.72
C GLN A 256 12.97 7.32 -11.40
N VAL A 257 12.91 6.46 -10.40
CA VAL A 257 13.77 6.58 -9.24
C VAL A 257 15.18 6.59 -9.79
N ASP A 258 15.94 7.66 -9.54
CA ASP A 258 17.32 7.80 -9.98
C ASP A 258 18.15 6.71 -9.28
N ALA A 259 18.15 5.51 -9.88
CA ALA A 259 18.66 4.27 -9.32
C ALA A 259 20.17 4.37 -9.04
N ASP A 260 20.86 5.21 -9.80
CA ASP A 260 22.32 5.38 -9.76
C ASP A 260 22.76 6.60 -8.94
N ALA A 261 21.83 7.27 -8.24
CA ALA A 261 22.14 8.48 -7.49
C ALA A 261 23.00 8.21 -6.25
N ASP A 262 24.27 8.60 -6.30
CA ASP A 262 25.16 8.84 -5.15
C ASP A 262 24.72 10.11 -4.36
N TRP A 263 25.54 10.59 -3.43
CA TRP A 263 25.24 11.66 -2.48
C TRP A 263 24.58 12.92 -3.07
N ASP A 264 25.08 13.42 -4.20
CA ASP A 264 24.54 14.63 -4.82
C ASP A 264 23.09 14.45 -5.29
N GLY A 265 22.76 13.26 -5.81
CA GLY A 265 21.39 12.91 -6.17
C GLY A 265 20.50 12.77 -4.94
N ILE A 266 21.03 12.24 -3.83
CA ILE A 266 20.33 12.16 -2.53
C ILE A 266 20.00 13.56 -2.01
N LEU A 267 20.97 14.48 -2.01
CA LEU A 267 20.79 15.87 -1.60
C LEU A 267 19.82 16.63 -2.51
N LYS A 268 19.82 16.33 -3.81
CA LYS A 268 18.89 16.91 -4.78
C LYS A 268 17.45 16.49 -4.49
N ARG A 269 17.19 15.20 -4.26
CA ARG A 269 15.84 14.69 -3.96
C ARG A 269 15.41 14.88 -2.50
N ARG A 270 16.35 15.16 -1.59
CA ARG A 270 16.13 15.35 -0.14
C ARG A 270 15.49 14.12 0.54
N VAL A 271 15.82 12.92 0.07
CA VAL A 271 15.32 11.65 0.61
C VAL A 271 16.45 10.62 0.60
N LEU A 272 16.73 10.07 1.77
CA LEU A 272 17.55 8.87 1.97
C LEU A 272 16.62 7.66 2.10
N ARG A 273 16.71 6.74 1.15
CA ARG A 273 15.97 5.48 1.14
C ARG A 273 16.82 4.40 1.79
N VAL A 274 16.26 3.72 2.77
CA VAL A 274 16.99 2.75 3.56
C VAL A 274 16.21 1.44 3.58
N VAL A 275 16.83 0.36 3.12
CA VAL A 275 16.23 -0.97 3.26
C VAL A 275 16.66 -1.58 4.59
N MET A 276 15.68 -2.02 5.39
CA MET A 276 15.87 -2.54 6.75
C MET A 276 14.96 -3.74 7.04
N PRO A 277 15.46 -4.80 7.70
CA PRO A 277 14.63 -5.91 8.16
C PRO A 277 13.69 -5.44 9.27
N ASN A 278 12.48 -6.03 9.34
CA ASN A 278 11.54 -5.75 10.42
C ASN A 278 11.78 -6.74 11.56
N ASN A 279 12.68 -6.38 12.47
CA ASN A 279 13.10 -7.23 13.58
C ASN A 279 13.30 -6.44 14.87
N SER A 280 13.50 -7.18 15.95
CA SER A 280 13.62 -6.71 17.33
C SER A 280 14.65 -5.60 17.61
N ALA A 281 15.67 -5.48 16.76
CA ALA A 281 16.84 -4.63 16.98
C ALA A 281 16.95 -3.52 15.93
N SER A 282 16.64 -3.79 14.66
CA SER A 282 16.88 -2.87 13.54
C SER A 282 15.77 -1.84 13.39
N TYR A 283 14.56 -2.33 13.11
CA TYR A 283 13.36 -1.54 12.81
C TYR A 283 12.12 -2.37 13.17
N PHE A 284 11.25 -1.83 14.02
CA PHE A 284 10.02 -2.50 14.45
C PHE A 284 8.95 -1.51 14.91
N LEU A 285 7.74 -2.04 15.07
CA LEU A 285 6.60 -1.29 15.57
C LEU A 285 6.34 -1.59 17.06
N HIS A 286 6.41 -0.54 17.89
CA HIS A 286 6.10 -0.58 19.31
C HIS A 286 4.92 0.34 19.62
N ARG A 287 3.77 -0.23 20.00
CA ARG A 287 2.54 0.53 20.33
C ARG A 287 2.15 1.59 19.27
N GLY A 288 2.30 1.25 18.00
CA GLY A 288 2.03 2.15 16.87
C GLY A 288 3.18 3.10 16.51
N GLU A 289 4.25 3.16 17.28
CA GLU A 289 5.42 3.98 16.97
C GLU A 289 6.52 3.16 16.27
N LEU A 290 7.15 3.74 15.25
CA LEU A 290 8.34 3.17 14.61
C LEU A 290 9.56 3.39 15.50
N GLN A 291 10.22 2.29 15.83
CA GLN A 291 11.36 2.25 16.73
C GLN A 291 12.39 1.25 16.18
N GLY A 292 13.59 1.25 16.75
CA GLY A 292 14.70 0.40 16.32
C GLY A 292 16.03 1.14 16.39
N PHE A 293 17.09 0.41 16.71
CA PHE A 293 18.42 0.98 16.88
C PHE A 293 18.96 1.54 15.56
N GLU A 294 18.95 0.73 14.49
CA GLU A 294 19.42 1.18 13.18
C GLU A 294 18.47 2.21 12.56
N TYR A 295 17.15 2.07 12.77
CA TYR A 295 16.17 3.06 12.35
C TYR A 295 16.45 4.45 12.94
N GLU A 296 16.65 4.54 14.26
CA GLU A 296 16.92 5.83 14.90
C GLU A 296 18.31 6.37 14.55
N LEU A 297 19.29 5.50 14.31
CA LEU A 297 20.62 5.92 13.83
C LEU A 297 20.57 6.47 12.40
N ALA A 298 19.85 5.79 11.49
CA ALA A 298 19.62 6.26 10.13
C ALA A 298 18.80 7.55 10.10
N LYS A 299 17.82 7.69 11.01
CA LYS A 299 17.07 8.93 11.21
C LYS A 299 17.99 10.06 11.67
N ALA A 300 18.89 9.81 12.63
CA ALA A 300 19.86 10.80 13.08
C ALA A 300 20.82 11.22 11.95
N PHE A 301 21.26 10.29 11.10
CA PHE A 301 22.06 10.59 9.91
C PHE A 301 21.29 11.44 8.89
N ALA A 302 20.03 11.09 8.62
CA ALA A 302 19.17 11.86 7.71
C ALA A 302 18.92 13.28 8.26
N ASP A 303 18.57 13.41 9.55
CA ASP A 303 18.31 14.69 10.22
C ASP A 303 19.55 15.60 10.20
N ALA A 304 20.74 15.05 10.50
CA ALA A 304 22.01 15.77 10.46
C ALA A 304 22.30 16.37 9.07
N ASN A 305 21.83 15.71 8.01
CA ASN A 305 22.02 16.12 6.61
C ASN A 305 20.80 16.83 6.01
N ARG A 306 19.76 17.11 6.81
CA ARG A 306 18.49 17.72 6.35
C ARG A 306 17.86 16.90 5.21
N LEU A 307 17.95 15.58 5.33
CA LEU A 307 17.33 14.59 4.46
C LEU A 307 16.10 14.02 5.15
N ARG A 308 15.15 13.56 4.36
CA ARG A 308 14.05 12.72 4.85
C ARG A 308 14.49 11.26 4.85
N LEU A 309 14.10 10.51 5.86
CA LEU A 309 14.26 9.06 5.87
C LEU A 309 13.04 8.40 5.19
N GLU A 310 13.27 7.47 4.28
CA GLU A 310 12.26 6.57 3.73
C GLU A 310 12.72 5.13 3.97
N VAL A 311 11.99 4.38 4.80
CA VAL A 311 12.31 2.98 5.09
C VAL A 311 11.58 2.06 4.13
N LEU A 312 12.31 1.10 3.58
CA LEU A 312 11.82 0.01 2.74
C LEU A 312 12.01 -1.30 3.49
N VAL A 313 10.95 -2.11 3.61
CA VAL A 313 11.02 -3.34 4.40
C VAL A 313 11.00 -4.55 3.44
N PRO A 314 12.11 -5.30 3.28
CA PRO A 314 12.26 -6.35 2.26
C PRO A 314 11.62 -7.67 2.68
N GLU A 315 10.87 -8.35 1.80
CA GLU A 315 10.07 -9.54 2.15
C GLU A 315 10.92 -10.67 2.77
N ASN A 316 12.20 -10.75 2.41
CA ASN A 316 13.18 -11.68 2.96
C ASN A 316 14.57 -11.00 3.08
N HIS A 317 15.55 -11.70 3.66
CA HIS A 317 16.89 -11.14 3.86
C HIS A 317 17.69 -10.97 2.56
N GLU A 318 17.49 -11.80 1.55
CA GLU A 318 18.15 -11.66 0.23
C GLU A 318 17.88 -10.27 -0.37
N GLN A 319 16.64 -9.82 -0.26
CA GLN A 319 16.20 -8.52 -0.77
C GLN A 319 16.83 -7.31 -0.05
N LEU A 320 17.50 -7.47 1.10
CA LEU A 320 18.29 -6.37 1.69
C LEU A 320 19.40 -5.91 0.74
N LEU A 321 20.10 -6.87 0.13
CA LEU A 321 21.19 -6.58 -0.80
C LEU A 321 20.68 -6.44 -2.23
N SER A 322 19.73 -7.28 -2.67
CA SER A 322 19.21 -7.19 -4.04
C SER A 322 18.53 -5.84 -4.29
N TRP A 323 17.71 -5.33 -3.36
CA TRP A 323 17.06 -4.02 -3.54
C TRP A 323 18.04 -2.85 -3.50
N LEU A 324 19.16 -3.01 -2.77
CA LEU A 324 20.22 -2.03 -2.79
C LEU A 324 20.87 -1.97 -4.18
N VAL A 325 21.25 -3.12 -4.73
CA VAL A 325 21.85 -3.27 -6.06
C VAL A 325 20.92 -2.83 -7.18
N GLU A 326 19.64 -3.21 -7.12
CA GLU A 326 18.57 -2.79 -8.05
C GLU A 326 18.29 -1.27 -8.01
N GLY A 327 18.94 -0.51 -7.13
CA GLY A 327 18.76 0.94 -7.00
C GLY A 327 17.45 1.35 -6.31
N ARG A 328 16.76 0.40 -5.66
CA ARG A 328 15.50 0.67 -4.93
C ARG A 328 15.74 1.36 -3.61
N ALA A 329 16.84 1.07 -2.93
CA ALA A 329 17.31 1.75 -1.71
C ALA A 329 18.62 2.52 -1.99
N ASP A 330 19.02 3.41 -1.09
CA ASP A 330 20.33 4.08 -1.15
C ASP A 330 21.37 3.40 -0.25
N ILE A 331 20.90 2.90 0.90
CA ILE A 331 21.70 2.14 1.85
C ILE A 331 20.89 0.93 2.34
N ALA A 332 21.58 -0.15 2.73
CA ALA A 332 21.00 -1.26 3.46
C ALA A 332 21.57 -1.32 4.87
N ALA A 333 20.68 -1.43 5.85
CA ALA A 333 21.00 -1.52 7.27
C ALA A 333 20.19 -2.67 7.86
N GLY A 334 20.86 -3.62 8.52
CA GLY A 334 20.24 -4.84 9.01
C GLY A 334 21.22 -5.67 9.84
N PHE A 335 22.13 -4.99 10.55
CA PHE A 335 23.29 -5.61 11.20
C PHE A 335 24.12 -6.50 10.26
N LEU A 336 24.37 -6.01 9.04
CA LEU A 336 25.10 -6.76 8.02
C LEU A 336 26.58 -6.90 8.40
N ASP A 337 27.11 -8.12 8.32
CA ASP A 337 28.52 -8.43 8.52
C ASP A 337 29.29 -8.30 7.17
N PRO A 338 30.21 -7.32 7.03
CA PRO A 338 31.02 -7.14 5.83
C PRO A 338 31.84 -8.37 5.44
N ASP A 339 32.26 -9.16 6.43
CA ASP A 339 33.11 -10.34 6.24
C ASP A 339 32.30 -11.58 5.83
N ALA A 340 30.97 -11.47 5.76
CA ALA A 340 30.05 -12.53 5.37
C ALA A 340 29.17 -12.16 4.16
N LEU A 341 29.63 -11.21 3.33
CA LEU A 341 28.94 -10.84 2.10
C LEU A 341 28.80 -12.05 1.16
N PRO A 342 27.60 -12.39 0.69
CA PRO A 342 27.44 -13.51 -0.25
C PRO A 342 28.10 -13.23 -1.59
N ASP A 343 28.70 -14.26 -2.20
CA ASP A 343 29.44 -14.16 -3.47
C ASP A 343 28.62 -13.51 -4.61
N ALA A 344 27.29 -13.72 -4.62
CA ALA A 344 26.38 -13.12 -5.58
C ALA A 344 26.35 -11.58 -5.56
N PHE A 345 26.83 -10.95 -4.48
CA PHE A 345 26.91 -9.49 -4.33
C PHE A 345 28.35 -8.97 -4.30
N ALA A 346 29.33 -9.86 -4.49
CA ALA A 346 30.74 -9.49 -4.50
C ALA A 346 31.04 -8.53 -5.66
N GLY A 347 31.62 -7.37 -5.36
CA GLY A 347 31.89 -6.32 -6.34
C GLY A 347 30.69 -5.45 -6.71
N GLU A 348 29.51 -5.71 -6.17
CA GLU A 348 28.30 -4.87 -6.35
C GLU A 348 27.96 -4.06 -5.10
N VAL A 349 28.47 -4.49 -3.94
CA VAL A 349 28.22 -3.87 -2.63
C VAL A 349 29.54 -3.47 -1.97
N GLU A 350 29.54 -2.29 -1.34
CA GLU A 350 30.59 -1.82 -0.42
C GLU A 350 29.98 -1.56 0.96
N PHE A 351 30.83 -1.50 1.99
CA PHE A 351 30.40 -1.23 3.36
C PHE A 351 31.01 0.06 3.90
N SER A 352 30.26 0.76 4.76
CA SER A 352 30.79 1.80 5.64
C SER A 352 31.77 1.23 6.65
N ARG A 353 32.41 2.11 7.43
CA ARG A 353 33.02 1.73 8.71
C ARG A 353 31.98 1.03 9.60
N PRO A 354 32.40 0.04 10.41
CA PRO A 354 31.49 -0.60 11.35
C PRO A 354 30.94 0.40 12.38
N TYR A 355 29.64 0.30 12.67
CA TYR A 355 28.97 1.12 13.69
C TYR A 355 28.57 0.30 14.91
N HIS A 356 28.71 -1.02 14.87
CA HIS A 356 28.33 -1.92 15.95
C HIS A 356 29.19 -3.19 15.89
N PHE A 357 29.40 -3.83 17.03
CA PHE A 357 30.13 -5.09 17.15
C PHE A 357 29.36 -6.01 18.09
N ALA A 358 29.21 -7.28 17.73
CA ALA A 358 28.61 -8.26 18.62
C ALA A 358 29.26 -9.64 18.46
N PRO A 359 29.40 -10.39 19.57
CA PRO A 359 29.75 -11.80 19.50
C PRO A 359 28.59 -12.64 18.95
N ARG A 360 28.89 -13.83 18.43
CA ARG A 360 27.89 -14.83 18.02
C ARG A 360 27.79 -15.93 19.06
N HIS A 361 26.56 -16.24 19.43
CA HIS A 361 26.25 -17.26 20.41
C HIS A 361 25.56 -18.43 19.73
N LEU A 362 26.00 -19.65 20.06
CA LEU A 362 25.14 -20.81 19.90
C LEU A 362 24.06 -20.73 20.98
N VAL A 363 22.80 -20.81 20.58
CA VAL A 363 21.63 -20.68 21.45
C VAL A 363 20.99 -22.05 21.65
N ALA A 364 20.80 -22.41 22.92
CA ALA A 364 20.15 -23.65 23.33
C ALA A 364 19.05 -23.35 24.36
N ARG A 365 18.19 -24.34 24.66
CA ARG A 365 17.24 -24.25 25.79
C ARG A 365 17.99 -24.12 27.12
N SER A 366 17.42 -23.42 28.10
CA SER A 366 18.10 -23.19 29.39
C SER A 366 18.49 -24.48 30.13
N GLY A 367 17.72 -25.56 29.95
CA GLY A 367 18.00 -26.87 30.56
C GLY A 367 18.90 -27.80 29.73
N ASP A 368 19.37 -27.37 28.57
CA ASP A 368 20.24 -28.18 27.70
C ASP A 368 21.65 -28.31 28.30
N THR A 369 22.34 -29.41 28.00
CA THR A 369 23.68 -29.70 28.52
C THR A 369 24.82 -29.22 27.63
N ILE A 370 24.54 -28.76 26.40
CA ILE A 370 25.61 -28.22 25.53
C ILE A 370 26.28 -27.01 26.19
N ASP A 371 27.61 -27.05 26.23
CA ASP A 371 28.45 -25.96 26.72
C ASP A 371 29.72 -25.71 25.88
N LYS A 372 30.01 -26.56 24.88
CA LYS A 372 31.19 -26.44 24.01
C LYS A 372 30.97 -27.05 22.62
N LEU A 373 31.94 -26.82 21.74
CA LEU A 373 31.87 -27.20 20.32
C LEU A 373 31.74 -28.71 20.10
N GLU A 374 32.40 -29.53 20.92
CA GLU A 374 32.38 -31.00 20.79
C GLU A 374 31.00 -31.60 21.07
N ASP A 375 30.15 -30.89 21.82
CA ASP A 375 28.80 -31.36 22.15
C ASP A 375 27.81 -31.20 20.98
N LEU A 376 28.24 -30.59 19.87
CA LEU A 376 27.43 -30.46 18.65
C LEU A 376 27.25 -31.80 17.91
N ALA A 377 28.08 -32.81 18.20
CA ALA A 377 28.02 -34.12 17.54
C ALA A 377 26.60 -34.71 17.54
N GLY A 378 26.04 -34.96 16.35
CA GLY A 378 24.70 -35.51 16.17
C GLY A 378 23.54 -34.57 16.53
N ARG A 379 23.81 -33.29 16.82
CA ARG A 379 22.79 -32.25 17.08
C ARG A 379 22.38 -31.59 15.77
N SER A 380 21.30 -30.81 15.81
CA SER A 380 20.88 -29.99 14.67
C SER A 380 20.95 -28.50 14.99
N VAL A 381 21.55 -27.71 14.10
CA VAL A 381 21.64 -26.26 14.21
C VAL A 381 20.88 -25.65 13.05
N ALA A 382 19.82 -24.90 13.35
CA ALA A 382 18.94 -24.30 12.35
C ALA A 382 19.19 -22.80 12.23
N VAL A 383 19.49 -22.33 11.00
CA VAL A 383 19.70 -20.91 10.67
C VAL A 383 19.21 -20.63 9.24
N ARG A 384 19.05 -19.35 8.88
CA ARG A 384 18.74 -18.91 7.51
C ARG A 384 19.92 -19.16 6.57
N ARG A 385 19.66 -19.48 5.30
CA ARG A 385 20.72 -19.63 4.29
C ARG A 385 21.40 -18.29 4.01
N PHE A 386 20.62 -17.23 3.90
CA PHE A 386 21.13 -15.88 3.65
C PHE A 386 21.53 -15.15 4.95
N SER A 387 22.28 -15.83 5.82
CA SER A 387 22.81 -15.26 7.06
C SER A 387 24.30 -15.53 7.21
N ALA A 388 25.01 -14.63 7.90
CA ALA A 388 26.41 -14.86 8.24
C ALA A 388 26.62 -16.14 9.07
N TYR A 389 25.59 -16.54 9.83
CA TYR A 389 25.63 -17.76 10.65
C TYR A 389 25.73 -19.03 9.81
N TRP A 390 25.13 -19.04 8.62
CA TRP A 390 25.23 -20.18 7.70
C TRP A 390 26.69 -20.41 7.29
N ASN A 391 27.40 -19.34 6.95
CA ASN A 391 28.80 -19.40 6.53
C ASN A 391 29.70 -19.85 7.69
N ASP A 392 29.48 -19.33 8.91
CA ASP A 392 30.23 -19.75 10.10
C ASP A 392 30.05 -21.25 10.37
N LEU A 393 28.82 -21.76 10.28
CA LEU A 393 28.51 -23.17 10.50
C LEU A 393 29.08 -24.06 9.39
N GLN A 394 29.03 -23.64 8.13
CA GLN A 394 29.69 -24.36 7.03
C GLN A 394 31.21 -24.41 7.23
N ALA A 395 31.83 -23.33 7.71
CA ALA A 395 33.24 -23.31 8.02
C ALA A 395 33.59 -24.29 9.15
N LEU A 396 32.73 -24.43 10.16
CA LEU A 396 32.90 -25.43 11.23
C LEU A 396 32.74 -26.87 10.73
N GLN A 397 31.75 -27.13 9.86
CA GLN A 397 31.62 -28.45 9.21
C GLN A 397 32.87 -28.78 8.37
N ALA A 398 33.42 -27.79 7.66
CA ALA A 398 34.66 -27.96 6.89
C ALA A 398 35.90 -28.24 7.79
N GLN A 399 35.86 -27.83 9.06
CA GLN A 399 36.89 -28.14 10.07
C GLN A 399 36.68 -29.52 10.73
N GLY A 400 35.63 -30.27 10.34
CA GLY A 400 35.36 -31.62 10.84
C GLY A 400 34.46 -31.68 12.08
N VAL A 401 33.78 -30.59 12.44
CA VAL A 401 32.77 -30.61 13.50
C VAL A 401 31.48 -31.25 12.96
N ASP A 402 31.05 -32.33 13.61
CA ASP A 402 29.86 -33.08 13.21
C ASP A 402 28.58 -32.45 13.79
N PHE A 403 27.62 -32.08 12.92
CA PHE A 403 26.26 -31.67 13.26
C PHE A 403 25.41 -31.55 11.99
N GLU A 404 24.09 -31.63 12.12
CA GLU A 404 23.14 -31.35 11.05
C GLU A 404 22.90 -29.84 10.91
N LEU A 405 23.27 -29.25 9.77
CA LEU A 405 22.94 -27.86 9.43
C LEU A 405 21.58 -27.79 8.74
N ARG A 406 20.59 -27.22 9.44
CA ARG A 406 19.21 -27.12 8.94
C ARG A 406 18.91 -25.73 8.38
N ALA A 407 18.51 -25.67 7.11
CA ALA A 407 18.10 -24.42 6.46
C ALA A 407 16.68 -24.01 6.89
N MET A 408 16.56 -22.78 7.37
CA MET A 408 15.29 -22.11 7.65
C MET A 408 14.90 -21.17 6.51
N PRO A 409 13.60 -20.90 6.29
CA PRO A 409 13.15 -19.92 5.31
C PRO A 409 13.81 -18.54 5.54
N ASP A 410 14.21 -17.85 4.47
CA ASP A 410 14.94 -16.57 4.56
C ASP A 410 14.08 -15.39 5.05
N ASP A 411 12.77 -15.58 5.16
CA ASP A 411 11.82 -14.65 5.78
C ASP A 411 11.62 -14.91 7.30
N THR A 412 12.29 -15.91 7.88
CA THR A 412 12.24 -16.22 9.32
C THR A 412 13.28 -15.42 10.10
N GLU A 413 12.87 -14.47 10.94
CA GLU A 413 13.79 -13.62 11.72
C GLU A 413 14.54 -14.40 12.83
N THR A 414 15.70 -13.89 13.26
CA THR A 414 16.55 -14.62 14.24
C THR A 414 15.86 -14.81 15.59
N GLU A 415 15.09 -13.82 16.06
CA GLU A 415 14.32 -13.94 17.29
C GLU A 415 13.23 -15.02 17.21
N GLU A 416 12.70 -15.29 16.01
CA GLU A 416 11.74 -16.37 15.80
C GLU A 416 12.44 -17.73 15.93
N LEU A 417 13.65 -17.88 15.38
CA LEU A 417 14.46 -19.08 15.60
C LEU A 417 14.79 -19.29 17.08
N VAL A 418 15.13 -18.22 17.81
CA VAL A 418 15.35 -18.29 19.27
C VAL A 418 14.08 -18.74 20.00
N ALA A 419 12.90 -18.26 19.59
CA ALA A 419 11.63 -18.71 20.13
C ALA A 419 11.32 -20.19 19.80
N LEU A 420 11.66 -20.67 18.60
CA LEU A 420 11.52 -22.08 18.21
C LEU A 420 12.47 -22.99 19.00
N VAL A 421 13.68 -22.53 19.34
CA VAL A 421 14.55 -23.24 20.30
C VAL A 421 13.88 -23.30 21.67
N ALA A 422 13.32 -22.18 22.14
CA ALA A 422 12.65 -22.09 23.42
C ALA A 422 11.42 -23.02 23.54
N SER A 423 10.67 -23.20 22.45
CA SER A 423 9.52 -24.12 22.39
C SER A 423 9.92 -25.58 22.21
N GLY A 424 11.15 -25.83 21.73
CA GLY A 424 11.64 -27.17 21.43
C GLY A 424 11.34 -27.67 20.01
N GLU A 425 10.80 -26.81 19.14
CA GLU A 425 10.52 -27.13 17.73
C GLU A 425 11.79 -27.27 16.88
N ILE A 426 12.84 -26.54 17.25
CA ILE A 426 14.20 -26.75 16.74
C ILE A 426 15.16 -26.95 17.91
N ASP A 427 16.29 -27.57 17.63
CA ASP A 427 17.23 -27.97 18.66
C ASP A 427 18.14 -26.81 19.09
N LEU A 428 18.91 -26.26 18.15
CA LEU A 428 19.85 -25.17 18.36
C LEU A 428 19.70 -24.11 17.27
N THR A 429 20.09 -22.88 17.58
CA THR A 429 20.25 -21.82 16.59
C THR A 429 21.46 -20.95 16.90
N VAL A 430 21.72 -19.94 16.08
CA VAL A 430 22.78 -18.96 16.29
C VAL A 430 22.16 -17.56 16.31
N ALA A 431 22.61 -16.72 17.24
CA ALA A 431 22.21 -15.32 17.32
C ALA A 431 23.39 -14.44 17.71
N ASP A 432 23.44 -13.22 17.17
CA ASP A 432 24.34 -12.20 17.69
C ASP A 432 23.91 -11.77 19.10
N GLY A 433 24.88 -11.40 19.95
CA GLY A 433 24.65 -11.16 21.38
C GLY A 433 23.57 -10.11 21.66
N HIS A 434 23.50 -9.05 20.86
CA HIS A 434 22.47 -8.01 20.99
C HIS A 434 21.05 -8.51 20.73
N VAL A 435 20.86 -9.49 19.84
CA VAL A 435 19.56 -10.15 19.60
C VAL A 435 19.24 -11.11 20.75
N LEU A 436 20.23 -11.91 21.18
CA LEU A 436 20.04 -12.85 22.29
C LEU A 436 19.69 -12.12 23.60
N ASP A 437 20.36 -11.01 23.91
CA ASP A 437 20.11 -10.19 25.11
C ASP A 437 18.67 -9.67 25.17
N ILE A 438 18.14 -9.26 24.02
CA ILE A 438 16.75 -8.83 23.88
C ILE A 438 15.79 -9.97 24.24
N GLU A 439 16.05 -11.17 23.71
CA GLU A 439 15.20 -12.34 23.89
C GLU A 439 15.29 -12.90 25.33
N LEU A 440 16.48 -12.85 25.95
CA LEU A 440 16.65 -13.15 27.38
C LEU A 440 15.90 -12.15 28.26
N ALA A 441 15.86 -10.86 27.90
CA ALA A 441 15.11 -9.85 28.64
C ALA A 441 13.58 -10.06 28.59
N ARG A 442 13.06 -10.79 27.58
CA ARG A 442 11.67 -11.27 27.52
C ARG A 442 11.39 -12.43 28.47
N GLY A 443 12.44 -13.10 28.96
CA GLY A 443 12.33 -14.29 29.78
C GLY A 443 12.09 -15.57 28.97
N LEU A 444 12.52 -15.62 27.70
CA LEU A 444 12.50 -16.89 26.96
C LEU A 444 13.43 -17.91 27.63
N PRO A 445 13.03 -19.19 27.77
CA PRO A 445 13.81 -20.25 28.43
C PRO A 445 14.96 -20.76 27.55
N VAL A 446 15.85 -19.85 27.14
CA VAL A 446 17.07 -20.13 26.36
C VAL A 446 18.32 -19.72 27.13
N LYS A 447 19.49 -20.13 26.64
CA LYS A 447 20.82 -19.73 27.13
C LYS A 447 21.78 -19.57 25.96
N SER A 448 22.81 -18.75 26.14
CA SER A 448 24.04 -18.86 25.35
C SER A 448 24.75 -20.14 25.78
N ALA A 449 24.82 -21.14 24.91
CA ALA A 449 25.56 -22.37 25.16
C ALA A 449 27.07 -22.11 25.17
N PHE A 450 27.60 -21.54 24.09
CA PHE A 450 28.97 -21.03 24.00
C PHE A 450 29.09 -19.97 22.89
N LEU A 451 30.25 -19.31 22.83
CA LEU A 451 30.58 -18.35 21.78
C LEU A 451 31.03 -19.06 20.50
N LEU A 452 30.30 -18.86 19.42
CA LEU A 452 30.69 -19.34 18.09
C LEU A 452 31.80 -18.47 17.49
N SER A 453 31.76 -17.17 17.77
CA SER A 453 32.79 -16.21 17.41
C SER A 453 32.88 -15.10 18.44
N GLU A 454 34.04 -14.44 18.49
CA GLU A 454 34.21 -13.16 19.17
C GLU A 454 33.47 -12.03 18.43
N GLU A 455 33.74 -10.78 18.79
CA GLU A 455 33.09 -9.59 18.21
C GLU A 455 33.21 -9.51 16.69
N ARG A 456 32.07 -9.61 16.01
CA ARG A 456 31.91 -9.42 14.56
C ARG A 456 31.45 -8.00 14.25
N PRO A 457 31.97 -7.36 13.19
CA PRO A 457 31.57 -6.01 12.81
C PRO A 457 30.20 -6.01 12.12
N HIS A 458 29.39 -5.00 12.40
CA HIS A 458 28.20 -4.66 11.62
C HIS A 458 28.35 -3.28 10.98
N ALA A 459 28.04 -3.19 9.69
CA ALA A 459 28.21 -1.97 8.90
C ALA A 459 27.02 -1.72 7.95
N VAL A 460 26.91 -0.48 7.49
CA VAL A 460 25.90 -0.08 6.51
C VAL A 460 26.41 -0.44 5.11
N ALA A 461 25.60 -1.14 4.33
CA ALA A 461 25.92 -1.46 2.94
C ALA A 461 25.47 -0.34 1.99
N VAL A 462 26.29 -0.06 0.98
CA VAL A 462 26.01 0.87 -0.13
C VAL A 462 26.30 0.16 -1.46
N ARG A 463 25.72 0.63 -2.57
CA ARG A 463 26.10 0.15 -3.90
C ARG A 463 27.57 0.48 -4.17
N ASN A 464 28.27 -0.43 -4.84
CA ASN A 464 29.59 -0.15 -5.37
C ASN A 464 29.56 1.11 -6.26
N GLY A 465 30.56 1.97 -6.13
CA GLY A 465 30.62 3.27 -6.78
C GLY A 465 29.94 4.43 -6.03
N SER A 466 29.17 4.18 -4.96
CA SER A 466 28.54 5.23 -4.11
C SER A 466 29.54 5.86 -3.12
N THR A 467 30.69 6.29 -3.64
CA THR A 467 31.87 6.69 -2.85
C THR A 467 31.61 7.92 -1.99
N LYS A 468 30.82 8.90 -2.45
CA LYS A 468 30.52 10.10 -1.66
C LYS A 468 29.58 9.76 -0.50
N LEU A 469 28.52 9.01 -0.77
CA LEU A 469 27.59 8.55 0.28
C LEU A 469 28.32 7.72 1.33
N ARG A 470 29.21 6.80 0.91
CA ARG A 470 30.05 6.04 1.84
C ARG A 470 30.92 6.95 2.71
N GLY A 471 31.55 7.95 2.11
CA GLY A 471 32.36 8.95 2.84
C GLY A 471 31.56 9.72 3.90
N GLU A 472 30.32 10.09 3.60
CA GLU A 472 29.42 10.79 4.54
C GLU A 472 28.96 9.88 5.68
N LEU A 473 28.64 8.62 5.38
CA LEU A 473 28.34 7.59 6.39
C LEU A 473 29.55 7.37 7.31
N ASP A 474 30.74 7.23 6.75
CA ASP A 474 31.98 7.02 7.52
C ASP A 474 32.28 8.21 8.44
N ALA A 475 32.07 9.44 7.97
CA ALA A 475 32.23 10.64 8.77
C ALA A 475 31.21 10.70 9.91
N PHE A 476 29.95 10.38 9.64
CA PHE A 476 28.91 10.33 10.65
C PHE A 476 29.17 9.23 11.70
N ILE A 477 29.47 8.00 11.26
CA ILE A 477 29.74 6.87 12.16
C ILE A 477 30.98 7.17 13.01
N LYS A 478 32.05 7.71 12.42
CA LYS A 478 33.25 8.10 13.18
C LYS A 478 32.95 9.11 14.29
N LYS A 479 32.00 10.03 14.06
CA LYS A 479 31.60 11.06 15.03
C LYS A 479 30.66 10.51 16.10
N GLU A 480 29.68 9.71 15.71
CA GLU A 480 28.58 9.30 16.59
C GLU A 480 28.84 7.96 17.30
N TYR A 481 29.63 7.05 16.74
CA TYR A 481 29.94 5.75 17.35
C TYR A 481 30.58 5.94 18.73
N ARG A 482 29.96 5.35 19.76
CA ARG A 482 30.29 5.57 21.20
C ARG A 482 30.20 7.03 21.66
N GLY A 483 29.62 7.92 20.85
CA GLY A 483 29.23 9.29 21.19
C GLY A 483 27.88 9.36 21.89
N LEU A 484 27.37 10.57 22.14
CA LEU A 484 26.14 10.78 22.92
C LEU A 484 24.91 10.12 22.26
N VAL A 485 24.69 10.36 20.97
CA VAL A 485 23.52 9.81 20.25
C VAL A 485 23.56 8.29 20.30
N TYR A 486 24.69 7.68 19.93
CA TYR A 486 24.88 6.23 19.97
C TYR A 486 24.63 5.66 21.36
N ASN A 487 25.24 6.23 22.41
CA ASN A 487 25.12 5.67 23.77
C ASN A 487 23.70 5.75 24.31
N ILE A 488 22.94 6.80 23.97
CA ILE A 488 21.52 6.91 24.32
C ILE A 488 20.73 5.78 23.63
N LEU A 489 20.93 5.60 22.33
CA LEU A 489 20.24 4.56 21.55
C LEU A 489 20.63 3.16 22.02
N TYR A 490 21.93 2.89 22.16
CA TYR A 490 22.44 1.59 22.61
C TYR A 490 21.90 1.23 24.01
N LYS A 491 21.85 2.21 24.93
CA LYS A 491 21.25 2.00 26.25
C LYS A 491 19.75 1.73 26.17
N LYS A 492 19.03 2.42 25.27
CA LYS A 492 17.59 2.23 25.04
C LYS A 492 17.28 0.81 24.55
N TYR A 493 18.08 0.29 23.61
CA TYR A 493 17.78 -0.95 22.88
C TYR A 493 18.46 -2.21 23.40
N PHE A 494 19.62 -2.11 24.06
CA PHE A 494 20.42 -3.30 24.41
C PHE A 494 20.82 -3.38 25.89
N THR A 495 21.02 -2.26 26.58
CA THR A 495 21.57 -2.29 27.96
C THR A 495 20.50 -2.19 29.05
N ASN A 496 19.51 -1.31 28.92
CA ASN A 496 18.55 -1.08 30.01
C ASN A 496 17.46 -2.17 30.03
N ARG A 497 17.67 -3.21 30.85
CA ARG A 497 16.75 -4.37 30.95
C ARG A 497 15.27 -4.02 31.06
N SER A 498 14.89 -2.98 31.82
CA SER A 498 13.46 -2.60 31.93
C SER A 498 12.92 -2.03 30.63
N ASN A 499 13.70 -1.20 29.94
CA ASN A 499 13.34 -0.67 28.62
C ASN A 499 13.32 -1.79 27.58
N VAL A 500 14.36 -2.64 27.53
CA VAL A 500 14.45 -3.76 26.59
C VAL A 500 13.25 -4.69 26.75
N ARG A 501 12.91 -5.05 27.99
CA ARG A 501 11.72 -5.84 28.30
C ARG A 501 10.43 -5.16 27.86
N SER A 502 10.24 -3.88 28.19
CA SER A 502 9.04 -3.12 27.76
C SER A 502 8.93 -3.04 26.23
N LEU A 503 10.05 -2.79 25.55
CA LEU A 503 10.10 -2.73 24.09
C LEU A 503 9.69 -4.07 23.50
N ALA A 504 10.23 -5.16 24.04
CA ALA A 504 9.96 -6.52 23.60
C ALA A 504 8.51 -6.97 23.87
N GLU A 505 7.96 -6.69 25.05
CA GLU A 505 6.56 -6.98 25.41
C GLU A 505 5.56 -6.17 24.57
N GLY A 506 5.92 -4.95 24.17
CA GLY A 506 5.06 -4.05 23.38
C GLY A 506 5.25 -4.14 21.87
N ARG A 507 6.09 -5.05 21.36
CA ARG A 507 6.23 -5.26 19.90
C ARG A 507 4.98 -5.90 19.37
N ILE A 508 4.49 -5.35 18.27
CA ILE A 508 3.35 -5.93 17.61
C ILE A 508 3.86 -7.09 16.72
N GLY A 509 3.26 -8.28 16.83
CA GLY A 509 3.45 -9.39 15.87
C GLY A 509 4.28 -10.60 16.31
N GLN A 510 4.73 -10.68 17.57
CA GLN A 510 5.66 -11.71 18.04
C GLN A 510 5.12 -12.62 19.16
N ASN A 511 3.90 -12.37 19.65
CA ASN A 511 3.24 -13.24 20.62
C ASN A 511 1.97 -13.83 20.00
N GLY A 512 1.90 -15.16 19.91
CA GLY A 512 0.72 -15.93 19.51
C GLY A 512 -0.48 -15.81 20.46
N THR A 513 -0.51 -14.81 21.35
CA THR A 513 -1.58 -14.56 22.30
C THR A 513 -2.16 -13.15 22.11
N HIS A 514 -3.34 -13.13 21.49
CA HIS A 514 -4.37 -12.09 21.58
C HIS A 514 -4.05 -10.69 21.04
N GLY A 515 -4.27 -10.53 19.74
CA GLY A 515 -4.64 -9.24 19.16
C GLY A 515 -4.87 -9.37 17.67
N LYS A 516 -6.13 -9.56 17.26
CA LYS A 516 -6.56 -9.43 15.87
C LYS A 516 -6.04 -8.09 15.32
N ASN A 517 -4.95 -8.15 14.54
CA ASN A 517 -4.38 -7.06 13.74
C ASN A 517 -3.84 -5.79 14.48
N GLY A 518 -3.30 -5.91 15.69
CA GLY A 518 -3.04 -4.81 16.66
C GLY A 518 -2.02 -3.70 16.34
N LEU A 519 -2.26 -2.85 15.33
CA LEU A 519 -1.55 -1.57 15.16
C LEU A 519 -1.94 -0.52 16.22
N SER A 520 -3.17 -0.58 16.71
CA SER A 520 -3.69 0.29 17.77
C SER A 520 -4.69 -0.44 18.67
N PRO A 521 -4.98 0.09 19.87
CA PRO A 521 -6.06 -0.42 20.71
C PRO A 521 -7.47 -0.30 20.08
N PHE A 522 -7.62 0.43 18.98
CA PHE A 522 -8.92 0.79 18.40
C PHE A 522 -9.14 0.19 17.01
N ASP A 523 -8.31 -0.76 16.58
CA ASP A 523 -8.29 -1.24 15.20
C ASP A 523 -9.63 -1.75 14.67
N ASP A 524 -10.46 -2.38 15.51
CA ASP A 524 -11.77 -2.87 15.09
C ASP A 524 -12.73 -1.71 14.79
N LEU A 525 -12.71 -0.65 15.60
CA LEU A 525 -13.47 0.58 15.35
C LEU A 525 -12.93 1.30 14.11
N ILE A 526 -11.61 1.38 13.96
CA ILE A 526 -10.98 2.01 12.81
C ILE A 526 -11.36 1.25 11.53
N ARG A 527 -11.31 -0.08 11.52
CA ARG A 527 -11.75 -0.87 10.36
C ARG A 527 -13.20 -0.64 10.00
N LYS A 528 -14.10 -0.70 10.99
CA LYS A 528 -15.54 -0.48 10.81
C LYS A 528 -15.81 0.83 10.07
N TYR A 529 -15.20 1.93 10.52
CA TYR A 529 -15.46 3.23 9.94
C TYR A 529 -14.62 3.52 8.70
N ALA A 530 -13.36 3.09 8.65
CA ALA A 530 -12.54 3.23 7.44
C ALA A 530 -13.18 2.49 6.26
N GLU A 531 -13.70 1.27 6.47
CA GLU A 531 -14.41 0.52 5.43
C GLU A 531 -15.68 1.23 4.97
N ARG A 532 -16.46 1.78 5.92
CA ARG A 532 -17.68 2.55 5.64
C ARG A 532 -17.41 3.76 4.75
N TYR A 533 -16.31 4.46 4.97
CA TYR A 533 -15.96 5.70 4.26
C TYR A 533 -14.94 5.51 3.13
N GLY A 534 -14.55 4.26 2.81
CA GLY A 534 -13.61 3.99 1.73
C GLY A 534 -12.20 4.51 2.02
N PHE A 535 -11.66 4.22 3.21
CA PHE A 535 -10.27 4.46 3.58
C PHE A 535 -9.58 3.15 3.92
N ASP A 536 -8.27 3.06 3.68
CA ASP A 536 -7.47 1.99 4.27
C ASP A 536 -7.37 2.23 5.78
N TRP A 537 -7.79 1.25 6.57
CA TRP A 537 -7.79 1.37 8.03
C TRP A 537 -6.38 1.66 8.59
N ARG A 538 -5.32 1.18 7.94
CA ARG A 538 -3.92 1.41 8.36
C ARG A 538 -3.52 2.88 8.15
N LEU A 539 -4.03 3.53 7.10
CA LEU A 539 -3.83 4.96 6.88
C LEU A 539 -4.51 5.78 7.99
N ILE A 540 -5.75 5.42 8.34
CA ILE A 540 -6.47 6.08 9.43
C ILE A 540 -5.77 5.85 10.77
N THR A 541 -5.26 4.64 11.03
CA THR A 541 -4.44 4.39 12.23
C THR A 541 -3.19 5.27 12.25
N ALA A 542 -2.51 5.44 11.11
CA ALA A 542 -1.33 6.30 11.00
C ALA A 542 -1.66 7.79 11.24
N GLN A 543 -2.81 8.25 10.76
CA GLN A 543 -3.34 9.58 11.04
C GLN A 543 -3.68 9.77 12.52
N MET A 544 -4.42 8.84 13.12
CA MET A 544 -4.79 8.88 14.53
C MET A 544 -3.57 8.94 15.45
N PHE A 545 -2.51 8.20 15.10
CA PHE A 545 -1.26 8.28 15.83
C PHE A 545 -0.64 9.69 15.76
N GLU A 546 -0.66 10.31 14.57
CA GLU A 546 -0.16 11.68 14.39
C GLU A 546 -0.97 12.70 15.19
N GLU A 547 -2.29 12.49 15.29
CA GLU A 547 -3.19 13.40 15.98
C GLU A 547 -3.09 13.31 17.51
N SER A 548 -3.13 12.10 18.09
CA SER A 548 -3.23 11.95 19.54
C SER A 548 -2.31 10.90 20.15
N ARG A 549 -1.53 10.18 19.35
CA ARG A 549 -0.79 8.97 19.78
C ARG A 549 -1.71 7.97 20.50
N PHE A 550 -2.93 7.84 20.00
CA PHE A 550 -4.00 6.99 20.53
C PHE A 550 -4.52 7.39 21.92
N ASP A 551 -4.32 8.63 22.36
CA ASP A 551 -4.95 9.14 23.58
C ASP A 551 -6.37 9.67 23.29
N PRO A 552 -7.44 9.03 23.82
CA PRO A 552 -8.80 9.50 23.63
C PRO A 552 -9.11 10.78 24.43
N LYS A 553 -8.24 11.18 25.37
CA LYS A 553 -8.41 12.39 26.18
C LYS A 553 -7.53 13.55 25.71
N ALA A 554 -6.79 13.38 24.62
CA ALA A 554 -5.93 14.42 24.08
C ALA A 554 -6.72 15.69 23.74
N GLU A 555 -6.18 16.84 24.16
CA GLU A 555 -6.70 18.16 23.82
C GLU A 555 -5.55 19.04 23.31
N SER A 556 -5.71 19.59 22.10
CA SER A 556 -4.71 20.51 21.53
C SER A 556 -4.86 21.92 22.07
N PHE A 557 -3.83 22.74 21.89
CA PHE A 557 -3.89 24.18 22.22
C PHE A 557 -5.01 24.92 21.46
N ALA A 558 -5.38 24.44 20.26
CA ALA A 558 -6.47 25.00 19.46
C ALA A 558 -7.87 24.49 19.90
N GLY A 559 -7.95 23.62 20.92
CA GLY A 559 -9.19 23.05 21.43
C GLY A 559 -9.72 21.87 20.60
N ALA A 560 -8.87 21.25 19.78
CA ALA A 560 -9.20 19.98 19.12
C ALA A 560 -9.16 18.84 20.14
N ARG A 561 -10.06 17.84 20.04
CA ARG A 561 -10.24 16.82 21.07
C ARG A 561 -10.30 15.40 20.52
N GLY A 562 -9.88 14.45 21.37
CA GLY A 562 -10.06 13.03 21.15
C GLY A 562 -9.06 12.40 20.17
N LEU A 563 -9.32 11.16 19.79
CA LEU A 563 -8.39 10.32 19.01
C LEU A 563 -7.99 10.93 17.66
N MET A 564 -8.93 11.62 16.99
CA MET A 564 -8.71 12.21 15.68
C MET A 564 -8.57 13.74 15.73
N GLN A 565 -8.44 14.32 16.93
CA GLN A 565 -8.31 15.76 17.16
C GLN A 565 -9.29 16.60 16.33
N VAL A 566 -10.59 16.35 16.51
CA VAL A 566 -11.65 17.11 15.83
C VAL A 566 -12.04 18.32 16.69
N LEU A 567 -12.27 19.49 16.06
CA LEU A 567 -12.80 20.65 16.78
C LEU A 567 -14.27 20.40 17.20
N PRO A 568 -14.70 20.79 18.42
CA PRO A 568 -16.09 20.58 18.88
C PRO A 568 -17.17 21.16 17.96
N ARG A 569 -16.89 22.28 17.26
CA ARG A 569 -17.81 22.84 16.26
C ARG A 569 -17.95 21.92 15.03
N THR A 570 -16.84 21.36 14.55
CA THR A 570 -16.81 20.42 13.44
C THR A 570 -17.50 19.11 13.82
N ALA A 571 -17.27 18.60 15.04
CA ALA A 571 -17.94 17.41 15.55
C ALA A 571 -19.48 17.58 15.56
N ARG A 572 -19.99 18.70 16.08
CA ARG A 572 -21.44 18.99 16.06
C ARG A 572 -21.99 19.09 14.65
N PHE A 573 -21.26 19.71 13.72
CA PHE A 573 -21.64 19.73 12.30
C PHE A 573 -21.69 18.32 11.70
N MET A 574 -20.84 17.41 12.17
CA MET A 574 -20.84 16.00 11.77
C MET A 574 -21.84 15.13 12.53
N GLY A 575 -22.53 15.67 13.54
CA GLY A 575 -23.52 14.96 14.36
C GLY A 575 -22.96 14.25 15.59
N PHE A 576 -21.82 14.70 16.12
CA PHE A 576 -21.17 14.12 17.30
C PHE A 576 -20.94 15.16 18.39
N GLU A 577 -21.00 14.71 19.66
CA GLU A 577 -20.82 15.58 20.83
C GLU A 577 -19.68 15.12 21.76
N ALA A 578 -19.50 13.80 21.97
CA ALA A 578 -18.58 13.23 22.95
C ALA A 578 -17.29 12.66 22.31
N LEU A 579 -16.39 13.55 21.86
CA LEU A 579 -15.17 13.16 21.12
C LEU A 579 -14.16 12.33 21.94
N GLU A 580 -14.26 12.36 23.26
CA GLU A 580 -13.46 11.56 24.18
C GLU A 580 -13.90 10.08 24.25
N LYS A 581 -15.10 9.77 23.76
CA LYS A 581 -15.52 8.38 23.56
C LYS A 581 -14.86 7.85 22.28
N PRO A 582 -14.10 6.74 22.34
CA PRO A 582 -13.35 6.26 21.18
C PRO A 582 -14.19 6.10 19.91
N GLU A 583 -15.39 5.50 20.00
CA GLU A 583 -16.26 5.30 18.84
C GLU A 583 -16.69 6.63 18.19
N ASP A 584 -17.22 7.57 18.97
CA ASP A 584 -17.65 8.88 18.48
C ASP A 584 -16.48 9.70 17.92
N GLY A 585 -15.33 9.72 18.61
CA GLY A 585 -14.15 10.45 18.18
C GLY A 585 -13.55 9.93 16.88
N ILE A 586 -13.48 8.59 16.73
CA ILE A 586 -13.00 7.94 15.49
C ILE A 586 -13.96 8.20 14.34
N HIS A 587 -15.26 8.00 14.56
CA HIS A 587 -16.27 8.19 13.53
C HIS A 587 -16.32 9.65 13.08
N ALA A 588 -16.29 10.60 14.01
CA ALA A 588 -16.27 12.03 13.70
C ALA A 588 -15.06 12.42 12.83
N GLY A 589 -13.86 11.93 13.17
CA GLY A 589 -12.63 12.20 12.42
C GLY A 589 -12.66 11.65 11.01
N ILE A 590 -13.03 10.38 10.84
CA ILE A 590 -13.10 9.74 9.52
C ILE A 590 -14.20 10.38 8.65
N LYS A 591 -15.37 10.67 9.23
CA LYS A 591 -16.46 11.37 8.52
C LYS A 591 -16.04 12.78 8.11
N TYR A 592 -15.27 13.48 8.95
CA TYR A 592 -14.71 14.78 8.58
C TYR A 592 -13.67 14.66 7.47
N LEU A 593 -12.78 13.68 7.51
CA LEU A 593 -11.81 13.43 6.43
C LEU A 593 -12.51 13.14 5.09
N ASP A 594 -13.55 12.30 5.09
CA ASP A 594 -14.39 12.05 3.92
C ASP A 594 -15.04 13.35 3.41
N TRP A 595 -15.63 14.13 4.30
CA TRP A 595 -16.21 15.43 3.94
C TRP A 595 -15.16 16.38 3.31
N VAL A 596 -13.93 16.39 3.80
CA VAL A 596 -12.83 17.17 3.21
C VAL A 596 -12.44 16.61 1.84
N ARG A 597 -12.31 15.29 1.69
CA ARG A 597 -11.99 14.61 0.42
C ARG A 597 -12.98 14.98 -0.68
N ASN A 598 -14.27 15.02 -0.35
CA ASN A 598 -15.36 15.29 -1.29
C ASN A 598 -15.48 16.77 -1.71
N ARG A 599 -14.61 17.65 -1.20
CA ARG A 599 -14.50 19.05 -1.66
C ARG A 599 -13.53 19.25 -2.80
N PHE A 600 -12.62 18.30 -3.01
CA PHE A 600 -11.75 18.28 -4.17
C PHE A 600 -12.52 17.77 -5.39
N GLU A 601 -12.17 18.31 -6.55
CA GLU A 601 -12.72 17.94 -7.84
C GLU A 601 -12.50 16.45 -8.18
N ASP A 602 -13.47 15.86 -8.88
CA ASP A 602 -13.45 14.44 -9.26
C ASP A 602 -12.34 14.11 -10.28
N SER A 603 -11.80 15.12 -10.97
CA SER A 603 -10.70 14.99 -11.93
C SER A 603 -9.31 14.89 -11.28
N LEU A 604 -9.21 15.14 -9.97
CA LEU A 604 -7.93 15.04 -9.26
C LEU A 604 -7.48 13.58 -9.22
N PRO A 605 -6.21 13.25 -9.56
CA PRO A 605 -5.72 11.88 -9.52
C PRO A 605 -5.99 11.24 -8.15
N PHE A 606 -6.56 10.03 -8.16
CA PHE A 606 -7.09 9.41 -6.95
C PHE A 606 -6.01 9.06 -5.93
N ASN A 607 -4.82 8.70 -6.41
CA ASN A 607 -3.64 8.46 -5.59
C ASN A 607 -3.13 9.74 -4.92
N GLU A 608 -3.45 10.92 -5.46
CA GLU A 608 -3.06 12.23 -4.92
C GLU A 608 -4.14 12.83 -4.02
N ARG A 609 -5.43 12.60 -4.33
CA ARG A 609 -6.57 13.16 -3.58
C ARG A 609 -6.52 12.83 -2.09
N MET A 610 -6.03 11.65 -1.72
CA MET A 610 -5.82 11.28 -0.33
C MET A 610 -4.84 12.22 0.39
N TRP A 611 -3.70 12.52 -0.24
CA TRP A 611 -2.66 13.37 0.33
C TRP A 611 -3.12 14.81 0.45
N PHE A 612 -3.85 15.32 -0.54
CA PHE A 612 -4.51 16.62 -0.46
C PHE A 612 -5.56 16.67 0.65
N SER A 613 -6.31 15.58 0.86
CA SER A 613 -7.31 15.49 1.92
C SER A 613 -6.68 15.54 3.31
N LEU A 614 -5.57 14.82 3.52
CA LEU A 614 -4.81 14.89 4.77
C LEU A 614 -4.21 16.29 5.00
N ALA A 615 -3.66 16.92 3.97
CA ALA A 615 -3.16 18.30 4.07
C ALA A 615 -4.29 19.28 4.44
N ALA A 616 -5.48 19.09 3.85
CA ALA A 616 -6.64 19.94 4.09
C ALA A 616 -7.31 19.63 5.44
N TYR A 617 -7.17 18.42 5.97
CA TYR A 617 -7.58 18.08 7.34
C TYR A 617 -6.79 18.93 8.34
N ASN A 618 -5.47 19.03 8.14
CA ASN A 618 -4.56 19.77 9.02
C ASN A 618 -4.64 21.30 8.82
N ALA A 619 -4.59 21.78 7.58
CA ALA A 619 -4.45 23.20 7.25
C ALA A 619 -5.67 23.82 6.58
N GLY A 620 -6.75 23.07 6.36
CA GLY A 620 -7.95 23.54 5.68
C GLY A 620 -7.86 23.52 4.15
N HIS A 621 -8.97 23.17 3.50
CA HIS A 621 -9.10 23.09 2.04
C HIS A 621 -8.70 24.38 1.31
N GLY A 622 -8.99 25.55 1.89
CA GLY A 622 -8.68 26.85 1.29
C GLY A 622 -7.18 27.08 1.08
N HIS A 623 -6.37 26.79 2.09
CA HIS A 623 -4.91 26.92 2.00
C HIS A 623 -4.30 25.90 1.05
N VAL A 624 -4.82 24.67 1.02
CA VAL A 624 -4.40 23.66 0.04
C VAL A 624 -4.74 24.10 -1.39
N SER A 625 -5.93 24.69 -1.61
CA SER A 625 -6.31 25.25 -2.91
C SER A 625 -5.39 26.40 -3.35
N ASP A 626 -4.98 27.25 -2.41
CA ASP A 626 -3.99 28.30 -2.67
C ASP A 626 -2.62 27.71 -3.03
N ALA A 627 -2.19 26.63 -2.35
CA ALA A 627 -0.94 25.96 -2.66
C ALA A 627 -0.97 25.32 -4.05
N ARG A 628 -2.07 24.65 -4.43
CA ARG A 628 -2.24 24.08 -5.77
C ARG A 628 -2.21 25.14 -6.87
N ARG A 629 -2.81 26.32 -6.63
CA ARG A 629 -2.75 27.45 -7.56
C ARG A 629 -1.34 28.03 -7.65
N LEU A 630 -0.67 28.19 -6.51
CA LEU A 630 0.71 28.68 -6.47
C LEU A 630 1.69 27.70 -7.13
N ALA A 631 1.50 26.39 -6.98
CA ALA A 631 2.31 25.38 -7.65
C ALA A 631 2.31 25.59 -9.16
N ARG A 632 1.11 25.73 -9.77
CA ARG A 632 0.97 26.03 -11.21
C ARG A 632 1.65 27.33 -11.61
N GLN A 633 1.60 28.36 -10.77
CA GLN A 633 2.29 29.64 -11.01
C GLN A 633 3.82 29.52 -10.97
N GLU A 634 4.34 28.60 -10.16
CA GLU A 634 5.78 28.33 -10.05
C GLU A 634 6.25 27.25 -11.04
N GLY A 635 5.41 26.88 -12.03
CA GLY A 635 5.74 25.87 -13.04
C GLY A 635 5.77 24.43 -12.53
N LEU A 636 5.10 24.16 -11.40
CA LEU A 636 4.94 22.83 -10.80
C LEU A 636 3.54 22.29 -11.10
N ASP A 637 3.38 20.98 -10.96
CA ASP A 637 2.08 20.34 -11.12
C ASP A 637 1.19 20.57 -9.87
N GLY A 638 0.08 21.29 -10.03
CA GLY A 638 -0.86 21.58 -8.95
C GLY A 638 -1.78 20.41 -8.58
N ASP A 639 -1.70 19.30 -9.29
CA ASP A 639 -2.50 18.07 -9.08
C ASP A 639 -1.67 16.94 -8.48
N ILE A 640 -0.38 17.20 -8.24
CA ILE A 640 0.54 16.30 -7.53
C ILE A 640 0.92 16.94 -6.20
N TRP A 641 0.80 16.18 -5.11
CA TRP A 641 1.20 16.64 -3.78
C TRP A 641 2.73 16.63 -3.62
N PHE A 642 3.34 15.44 -3.69
CA PHE A 642 4.75 15.25 -3.38
C PHE A 642 5.66 15.81 -4.47
N GLY A 643 6.68 16.58 -4.07
CA GLY A 643 7.61 17.22 -5.00
C GLY A 643 7.03 18.40 -5.79
N ASN A 644 5.73 18.68 -5.69
CA ASN A 644 5.06 19.78 -6.39
C ASN A 644 4.28 20.67 -5.41
N THR A 645 3.00 20.37 -5.15
CA THR A 645 2.16 21.26 -4.32
C THR A 645 2.70 21.45 -2.90
N GLU A 646 3.33 20.44 -2.30
CA GLU A 646 3.96 20.59 -0.98
C GLU A 646 5.06 21.67 -0.98
N LYS A 647 5.78 21.89 -2.09
CA LYS A 647 6.78 22.96 -2.20
C LYS A 647 6.10 24.33 -2.20
N ALA A 648 5.00 24.48 -2.92
CA ALA A 648 4.20 25.70 -2.92
C ALA A 648 3.57 25.98 -1.56
N MET A 649 3.13 24.93 -0.85
CA MET A 649 2.61 25.04 0.52
C MET A 649 3.65 25.67 1.47
N LEU A 650 4.92 25.27 1.38
CA LEU A 650 6.01 25.90 2.15
C LEU A 650 6.20 27.38 1.80
N LEU A 651 6.02 27.76 0.53
CA LEU A 651 6.14 29.15 0.08
C LEU A 651 5.04 30.05 0.66
N LEU A 652 3.84 29.53 0.92
CA LEU A 652 2.74 30.29 1.54
C LEU A 652 3.02 30.76 2.97
N SER A 653 4.11 30.30 3.59
CA SER A 653 4.61 30.86 4.87
C SER A 653 5.35 32.18 4.69
N LYS A 654 5.66 32.59 3.45
CA LYS A 654 6.40 33.82 3.16
C LYS A 654 5.43 34.90 2.73
N LYS A 655 5.51 36.09 3.36
CA LYS A 655 4.64 37.25 3.12
C LYS A 655 4.42 37.55 1.63
N ARG A 656 5.48 37.48 0.82
CA ARG A 656 5.46 37.77 -0.63
C ARG A 656 4.49 36.89 -1.44
N TYR A 657 4.26 35.66 -0.98
CA TYR A 657 3.32 34.72 -1.60
C TYR A 657 1.97 34.77 -0.90
N ALA A 658 1.97 34.74 0.43
CA ALA A 658 0.76 34.80 1.25
C ALA A 658 -0.13 36.01 0.93
N SER A 659 0.45 37.18 0.65
CA SER A 659 -0.34 38.39 0.33
C SER A 659 -1.10 38.31 -1.00
N LYS A 660 -0.75 37.36 -1.88
CA LYS A 660 -1.42 37.11 -3.16
C LYS A 660 -2.37 35.90 -3.09
N ALA A 661 -2.36 35.19 -1.97
CA ALA A 661 -3.19 34.02 -1.74
C ALA A 661 -4.58 34.45 -1.25
N ARG A 662 -5.63 33.69 -1.59
CA ARG A 662 -7.02 34.04 -1.24
C ARG A 662 -7.28 33.87 0.26
N TYR A 663 -6.68 32.84 0.85
CA TYR A 663 -6.78 32.48 2.25
C TYR A 663 -5.54 32.94 3.05
N GLY A 664 -4.54 33.52 2.38
CA GLY A 664 -3.44 34.22 3.04
C GLY A 664 -2.35 33.29 3.60
N TYR A 665 -1.76 33.74 4.71
CA TYR A 665 -0.66 33.04 5.38
C TYR A 665 -1.10 31.70 5.95
N VAL A 666 -0.27 30.68 5.77
CA VAL A 666 -0.34 29.40 6.49
C VAL A 666 1.06 29.00 6.91
N ARG A 667 1.19 28.34 8.07
CA ARG A 667 2.44 27.72 8.49
C ARG A 667 2.66 26.43 7.71
N GLY A 668 3.01 26.56 6.43
CA GLY A 668 3.03 25.48 5.45
C GLY A 668 3.91 24.27 5.81
N ILE A 669 4.86 24.40 6.73
CA ILE A 669 5.63 23.25 7.23
C ILE A 669 4.76 22.24 8.00
N GLU A 670 3.73 22.70 8.72
CA GLU A 670 2.84 21.82 9.50
C GLU A 670 2.12 20.79 8.61
N PRO A 671 1.32 21.18 7.59
CA PRO A 671 0.63 20.21 6.74
C PRO A 671 1.57 19.39 5.86
N VAL A 672 2.74 19.93 5.50
CA VAL A 672 3.74 19.18 4.73
C VAL A 672 4.36 18.07 5.58
N SER A 673 4.76 18.36 6.82
CA SER A 673 5.25 17.34 7.75
C SER A 673 4.15 16.33 8.09
N TYR A 674 2.95 16.80 8.43
CA TYR A 674 1.80 15.96 8.75
C TYR A 674 1.53 14.88 7.69
N VAL A 675 1.43 15.26 6.42
CA VAL A 675 1.19 14.31 5.32
C VAL A 675 2.37 13.34 5.14
N ARG A 676 3.60 13.83 5.29
CA ARG A 676 4.81 13.00 5.14
C ARG A 676 4.94 11.97 6.25
N ASP A 677 4.68 12.36 7.50
CA ASP A 677 4.79 11.51 8.67
C ASP A 677 3.69 10.44 8.66
N ILE A 678 2.47 10.81 8.27
CA ILE A 678 1.38 9.84 8.04
C ILE A 678 1.73 8.87 6.91
N ARG A 679 2.26 9.35 5.77
CA ARG A 679 2.63 8.48 4.65
C ARG A 679 3.71 7.47 5.04
N MET A 680 4.75 7.93 5.76
CA MET A 680 5.83 7.07 6.24
C MET A 680 5.28 5.97 7.16
N ARG A 681 4.45 6.37 8.14
CA ARG A 681 3.84 5.45 9.11
C ARG A 681 2.85 4.49 8.45
N TYR A 682 2.04 4.98 7.51
CA TYR A 682 1.12 4.14 6.73
C TYR A 682 1.86 3.08 5.93
N ARG A 683 2.96 3.44 5.24
CA ARG A 683 3.79 2.45 4.53
C ARG A 683 4.29 1.37 5.46
N ALA A 684 4.87 1.76 6.58
CA ALA A 684 5.34 0.83 7.60
C ALA A 684 4.23 -0.10 8.10
N TYR A 685 3.06 0.46 8.40
CA TYR A 685 1.89 -0.30 8.85
C TYR A 685 1.41 -1.27 7.76
N ALA A 686 1.41 -0.85 6.50
CA ALA A 686 1.06 -1.69 5.36
C ALA A 686 2.03 -2.88 5.21
N ASP A 687 3.32 -2.61 5.21
CA ASP A 687 4.37 -3.64 5.07
C ASP A 687 4.33 -4.66 6.21
N ILE A 688 4.23 -4.18 7.46
CA ILE A 688 4.21 -5.05 8.65
C ILE A 688 2.94 -5.90 8.70
N THR A 689 1.77 -5.34 8.36
CA THR A 689 0.51 -6.10 8.37
C THR A 689 0.44 -7.14 7.25
N GLU A 690 0.99 -6.84 6.07
CA GLU A 690 1.07 -7.78 4.95
C GLU A 690 1.91 -9.02 5.30
N ARG A 691 3.08 -8.83 5.92
CA ARG A 691 3.91 -9.96 6.39
C ARG A 691 3.19 -10.86 7.40
N ARG A 692 2.41 -10.28 8.31
CA ARG A 692 1.64 -11.10 9.26
C ARG A 692 0.55 -11.90 8.58
N LEU A 693 -0.11 -11.29 7.59
CA LEU A 693 -1.08 -12.00 6.79
C LEU A 693 -0.40 -13.16 6.03
N SER A 694 0.83 -13.00 5.50
CA SER A 694 1.56 -14.10 4.87
C SER A 694 1.99 -15.19 5.87
N ALA A 695 2.55 -14.83 7.03
CA ALA A 695 3.07 -15.76 8.03
C ALA A 695 1.99 -16.61 8.76
N SER A 696 0.75 -16.11 8.86
CA SER A 696 -0.38 -16.89 9.44
C SER A 696 -0.77 -18.16 8.67
N VAL A 697 -0.05 -18.49 7.59
CA VAL A 697 -0.17 -19.71 6.79
C VAL A 697 1.21 -20.38 6.73
N ALA A 698 1.71 -20.90 7.86
CA ALA A 698 2.83 -21.84 7.85
C ALA A 698 2.29 -23.28 7.66
N PRO A 699 3.07 -24.18 7.01
CA PRO A 699 2.55 -25.26 6.17
C PRO A 699 2.05 -26.49 6.95
N GLU A 700 1.02 -27.14 6.42
CA GLU A 700 0.74 -28.56 6.70
C GLU A 700 2.00 -29.37 6.40
N SER A 701 2.48 -30.08 7.44
CA SER A 701 3.47 -31.17 7.44
C SER A 701 4.43 -31.22 6.25
N ILE A 702 5.69 -30.85 6.49
CA ILE A 702 6.81 -31.25 5.62
C ILE A 702 6.86 -32.78 5.65
N ALA A 703 6.35 -33.40 4.59
CA ALA A 703 6.47 -34.83 4.36
C ALA A 703 7.97 -35.17 4.23
N HIS A 704 8.42 -36.13 5.02
CA HIS A 704 9.75 -36.72 4.90
C HIS A 704 9.87 -37.44 3.55
N ASP A 705 10.51 -36.82 2.57
CA ASP A 705 11.11 -37.56 1.46
C ASP A 705 12.40 -38.20 1.97
N SER A 706 12.29 -39.42 2.47
CA SER A 706 13.42 -40.34 2.59
C SER A 706 13.72 -40.93 1.21
N PRO A 707 14.98 -40.94 0.74
CA PRO A 707 15.32 -41.66 -0.48
C PRO A 707 15.20 -43.16 -0.19
N ALA A 708 14.27 -43.83 -0.89
CA ALA A 708 14.12 -45.27 -0.83
C ALA A 708 15.45 -45.94 -1.22
N ALA A 709 16.06 -46.63 -0.26
CA ALA A 709 17.18 -47.51 -0.48
C ALA A 709 16.77 -48.61 -1.46
N ALA A 710 17.58 -48.75 -2.53
CA ALA A 710 17.56 -49.92 -3.38
C ALA A 710 17.88 -51.16 -2.53
N GLN A 711 16.92 -52.08 -2.40
CA GLN A 711 17.17 -53.47 -2.06
C GLN A 711 16.43 -54.37 -3.05
N GLY A 712 17.22 -55.05 -3.88
CA GLY A 712 17.07 -56.44 -4.33
C GLY A 712 15.72 -56.95 -4.83
N GLY A 713 15.64 -57.13 -6.14
CA GLY A 713 14.76 -58.06 -6.85
C GLY A 713 15.32 -58.34 -8.22
#